data_AF-A0AAF5CQ86-F1
#
_entry.id   AF-A0AAF5CQ86-F1
#
_cell.length_a   1.000
_cell.length_b   1.000
_cell.length_c   1.000
_cell.angle_alpha   90.00
_cell.angle_beta   90.00
_cell.angle_gamma   90.00
#
_symmetry.space_group_name_H-M   'P 1'
#
loop_
_entity.id
_entity.type
_entity.pdbx_description
1 polymer ?
#
loop_
_entity_poly.entity_id
_entity_poly.type
_entity_poly.pdbx_seq_one_letter_code
_entity_poly.pdbx_strand_id
1 'polypeptide(L)'
;MTTLKRHPSSGYDELSKEKKVRKLEKSDEDKLNVESLQEDNLPHDSTIDIGGNFFNETTSEKFGNRNEVFKNMVEENFESESEEREIFLFENFPDESINKRGGFDLGKDNYFRNDKDFMNIGNYSRSTNIIINKEGMSEDEVKVNNTNQENFFDIITTVNNSNKLLDEEKIVERRGTSNNKNITMEKYKKLVPYGLYIYDVEYDDIKAETSIDGTVKITLINSIGTNIMSEIIEKMPGNPSDDWEATQERMMNAHHLMNKFDGRKDRINKDILIAILIYGSFFTGYAVEANVSKMLSNGGRLTSRLLKASVLTRGPPTNHTSTVSQSTTPAKAPEKIEVFINDKPVMVDPGMTILQACAVADIDVPRFCYHDRLSIAGNCRMCLVEVEKSIKPVASCAMPVMKGMKIKTHSDFAKKAREGVMEFLLVNHPLDCPICDQGGECDLQDQSMAFGSDKGRLQNDYDGKRAVEDKDIGPLVKTSMNRCIQCTRCVRFANEIAGVADFGTTGRGNEMQIGTYVEKLFASELSGNVIDLCPVGALTSRPYSFMARPWETRKTESIDVMDSLGSNIVITHRTGEIFRIIPRMNDDVNEEWISDKTRFAVDGLKRQRLTQPMLKKNGNLVPATWEEVLFVIANKLKETPSDKVAAIAGGMNDAESMIALKDLFNKLNSENIYTEDYFPTSSGGTDIRANYIMNDKIAGIEEADALLLVGTNPRYEAPVLNARIRKTYLATPIEIGLIGSEVDLTYDYTYLGSNASTLDNITSTEFGKKLASAKSPMIIVSSEALKGEDGAKLLGNLQTLASKLSGSSGKAVINVLAKTAAQTAAFDIGLKPFNTLGNVKDLKLVYLLGADETGIDKSKLDKDCFVIYQGHHGDSGAENADAILPGSAYTEKDGIYVNTEGRTQVGFPALTSPGDGRVDWKIIRAISEVAGVKLPYDTLAEIRGRLIQIAPHFGKNNVVESTGFLKQALALADTGKINKDLSVKQVKLEDFYMTNTVSRASPTMAECIKAAQKFTSHPHKDSFQEHAGVAN
;
A
#
# COMPACT_ATOMS: atom_id res chain seq x y z
N MET A 1 39.95 20.25 34.02
CA MET A 1 40.02 21.72 34.22
C MET A 1 39.16 22.39 33.16
N THR A 2 38.70 23.63 33.37
CA THR A 2 37.98 24.45 32.36
C THR A 2 36.62 23.88 31.90
N THR A 3 35.63 23.70 32.78
CA THR A 3 34.70 24.70 33.36
C THR A 3 33.51 25.09 32.44
N LEU A 4 32.31 24.59 32.78
CA LEU A 4 30.98 25.03 32.29
C LEU A 4 30.72 26.54 32.56
N LYS A 5 29.92 27.23 31.72
CA LYS A 5 29.24 28.50 32.10
C LYS A 5 28.16 29.02 31.11
N ARG A 6 27.05 29.52 31.70
CA ARG A 6 26.20 30.68 31.32
C ARG A 6 24.91 30.56 30.45
N HIS A 7 23.79 30.38 31.16
CA HIS A 7 22.59 31.27 31.17
C HIS A 7 22.94 32.72 31.66
N PRO A 8 22.07 33.79 31.69
CA PRO A 8 20.67 33.77 32.22
C PRO A 8 19.61 34.90 31.88
N SER A 9 18.36 34.64 32.33
CA SER A 9 17.36 35.52 33.02
C SER A 9 16.86 36.90 32.49
N SER A 10 15.52 37.09 32.47
CA SER A 10 14.72 38.06 33.30
C SER A 10 13.28 38.23 32.75
N GLY A 11 12.22 38.54 33.52
CA GLY A 11 12.02 38.61 34.99
C GLY A 11 10.67 39.28 35.41
N TYR A 12 10.37 39.26 36.73
CA TYR A 12 9.34 40.07 37.48
C TYR A 12 7.83 39.81 37.22
N ASP A 13 6.89 39.93 38.17
CA ASP A 13 6.82 39.78 39.67
C ASP A 13 5.29 39.80 40.06
N GLU A 14 4.71 39.89 41.28
CA GLU A 14 5.11 40.09 42.69
C GLU A 14 3.98 39.53 43.63
N LEU A 15 4.09 39.77 44.95
CA LEU A 15 3.06 39.80 46.01
C LEU A 15 2.56 38.49 46.65
N SER A 16 2.45 38.57 47.99
CA SER A 16 2.04 37.50 48.91
C SER A 16 1.42 38.08 50.20
N LYS A 17 0.59 37.31 50.93
CA LYS A 17 0.38 37.44 52.40
C LYS A 17 -0.47 36.33 53.04
N GLU A 18 0.02 35.84 54.18
CA GLU A 18 -0.62 35.30 55.39
C GLU A 18 -2.16 35.10 55.43
N LYS A 19 -2.73 34.04 56.07
CA LYS A 19 -2.53 33.69 57.51
C LYS A 19 -2.98 32.26 57.88
N LYS A 20 -2.66 31.83 59.11
CA LYS A 20 -2.95 30.51 59.73
C LYS A 20 -4.38 30.43 60.33
N VAL A 21 -4.92 29.20 60.55
CA VAL A 21 -5.28 28.67 61.91
C VAL A 21 -5.77 27.19 61.90
N ARG A 22 -5.00 26.34 62.62
CA ARG A 22 -5.32 25.14 63.45
C ARG A 22 -6.40 24.09 63.07
N LYS A 23 -5.92 22.85 62.86
CA LYS A 23 -6.18 21.59 63.62
C LYS A 23 -7.54 21.38 64.33
N LEU A 24 -8.12 20.19 64.15
CA LEU A 24 -8.13 19.13 65.19
C LEU A 24 -8.33 17.72 64.58
N GLU A 25 -7.87 16.68 65.28
CA GLU A 25 -7.83 15.26 64.84
C GLU A 25 -8.79 14.35 65.64
N LYS A 26 -9.26 13.25 65.01
CA LYS A 26 -9.64 11.89 65.51
C LYS A 26 -10.70 11.27 64.57
N SER A 27 -10.48 10.11 63.93
CA SER A 27 -10.40 8.73 64.46
C SER A 27 -11.76 8.25 65.01
N ASP A 28 -12.28 7.06 64.66
CA ASP A 28 -11.69 5.73 64.81
C ASP A 28 -12.11 4.73 63.70
N GLU A 29 -11.47 3.55 63.67
CA GLU A 29 -11.84 2.39 62.86
C GLU A 29 -12.85 1.50 63.61
N ASP A 30 -13.82 0.86 62.94
CA ASP A 30 -13.94 -0.61 63.03
C ASP A 30 -14.86 -1.27 61.97
N LYS A 31 -14.74 -2.60 61.88
CA LYS A 31 -15.38 -3.52 60.92
C LYS A 31 -16.82 -3.86 61.35
N LEU A 32 -17.71 -4.22 60.40
CA LEU A 32 -18.37 -5.56 60.36
C LEU A 32 -19.37 -5.78 59.19
N ASN A 33 -19.75 -7.05 59.04
CA ASN A 33 -20.45 -7.69 57.93
C ASN A 33 -21.96 -7.37 57.80
N VAL A 34 -22.44 -7.48 56.55
CA VAL A 34 -23.64 -8.24 56.09
C VAL A 34 -24.81 -8.42 57.07
N GLU A 35 -25.98 -7.86 56.72
CA GLU A 35 -27.25 -8.61 56.56
C GLU A 35 -28.33 -7.78 55.82
N SER A 36 -29.46 -8.41 55.48
CA SER A 36 -30.47 -7.97 54.50
C SER A 36 -31.81 -7.51 55.09
N LEU A 37 -32.57 -6.69 54.35
CA LEU A 37 -34.04 -6.44 54.38
C LEU A 37 -34.36 -5.61 53.09
N GLN A 38 -35.30 -5.91 52.17
CA GLN A 38 -36.76 -6.13 52.23
C GLN A 38 -37.52 -4.92 52.87
N GLU A 39 -38.52 -4.28 52.26
CA GLU A 39 -39.37 -4.54 51.06
C GLU A 39 -39.72 -3.18 50.34
N ASP A 40 -40.66 -2.97 49.39
CA ASP A 40 -41.94 -3.61 49.07
C ASP A 40 -42.50 -3.31 47.63
N ASN A 41 -43.52 -4.09 47.22
CA ASN A 41 -44.59 -3.94 46.18
C ASN A 41 -44.58 -2.83 45.08
N LEU A 42 -44.74 -3.24 43.81
CA LEU A 42 -46.02 -3.24 43.04
C LEU A 42 -45.84 -3.93 41.64
N PRO A 43 -46.90 -4.46 40.96
CA PRO A 43 -46.71 -5.63 40.07
C PRO A 43 -47.26 -5.59 38.62
N HIS A 44 -46.71 -6.53 37.82
CA HIS A 44 -47.32 -7.34 36.73
C HIS A 44 -47.75 -6.74 35.37
N ASP A 45 -47.43 -7.56 34.34
CA ASP A 45 -48.03 -7.73 33.00
C ASP A 45 -48.08 -6.52 32.03
N SER A 46 -47.65 -6.63 30.76
CA SER A 46 -47.65 -7.81 29.88
C SER A 46 -46.63 -7.70 28.73
N THR A 47 -46.29 -8.83 28.12
CA THR A 47 -45.49 -8.92 26.89
C THR A 47 -46.37 -8.74 25.63
N ILE A 48 -45.83 -8.05 24.62
CA ILE A 48 -46.12 -8.29 23.19
C ILE A 48 -44.94 -7.77 22.35
N ASP A 49 -44.69 -8.44 21.25
CA ASP A 49 -43.57 -8.27 20.31
C ASP A 49 -43.99 -7.36 19.11
N ILE A 50 -43.21 -7.37 18.02
CA ILE A 50 -43.43 -6.76 16.70
C ILE A 50 -42.90 -5.33 16.58
N GLY A 51 -41.76 -5.19 15.91
CA GLY A 51 -41.25 -3.91 15.41
C GLY A 51 -41.77 -3.56 14.00
N GLY A 52 -41.53 -2.31 13.58
CA GLY A 52 -41.83 -1.85 12.22
C GLY A 52 -42.14 -0.36 12.16
N ASN A 53 -41.34 0.36 11.35
CA ASN A 53 -41.43 1.78 11.00
C ASN A 53 -42.82 2.44 11.12
N PHE A 54 -42.89 3.63 11.74
CA PHE A 54 -43.55 4.79 11.12
C PHE A 54 -43.03 6.13 11.65
N PHE A 55 -42.80 7.06 10.72
CA PHE A 55 -42.62 8.49 11.00
C PHE A 55 -43.99 9.14 11.22
N ASN A 56 -44.23 9.81 12.37
CA ASN A 56 -44.44 11.27 12.42
C ASN A 56 -44.91 11.78 13.80
N GLU A 57 -44.33 12.94 14.18
CA GLU A 57 -44.86 14.13 14.86
C GLU A 57 -45.99 14.09 15.92
N THR A 58 -45.85 15.01 16.89
CA THR A 58 -46.84 15.45 17.92
C THR A 58 -47.32 14.37 18.92
N THR A 59 -46.91 14.43 20.19
CA THR A 59 -47.26 15.51 21.13
C THR A 59 -46.19 15.74 22.23
N SER A 60 -46.33 16.85 22.96
CA SER A 60 -45.33 17.40 23.89
C SER A 60 -45.74 17.33 25.38
N GLU A 61 -44.80 17.73 26.24
CA GLU A 61 -44.97 18.07 27.68
C GLU A 61 -45.18 16.92 28.69
N LYS A 62 -44.08 16.45 29.31
CA LYS A 62 -43.67 16.92 30.66
C LYS A 62 -42.37 16.26 31.18
N PHE A 63 -41.57 17.07 31.89
CA PHE A 63 -40.30 16.74 32.58
C PHE A 63 -39.14 16.24 31.69
N GLY A 64 -37.90 16.70 31.84
CA GLY A 64 -37.39 17.81 32.66
C GLY A 64 -35.89 17.68 32.96
N ASN A 65 -35.09 18.70 32.59
CA ASN A 65 -33.68 18.91 32.96
C ASN A 65 -32.66 17.78 32.72
N ARG A 66 -31.95 17.82 31.56
CA ARG A 66 -30.54 17.36 31.48
C ARG A 66 -29.65 17.91 30.36
N ASN A 67 -30.14 18.79 29.47
CA ASN A 67 -29.39 19.30 28.31
C ASN A 67 -28.82 20.72 28.54
N GLU A 68 -27.94 20.90 29.51
CA GLU A 68 -27.27 22.19 29.80
C GLU A 68 -25.74 22.16 29.55
N VAL A 69 -25.21 21.00 29.15
CA VAL A 69 -23.78 20.81 28.79
C VAL A 69 -23.56 20.71 27.27
N PHE A 70 -24.57 20.27 26.51
CA PHE A 70 -24.45 20.02 25.07
C PHE A 70 -24.73 21.23 24.17
N LYS A 71 -25.22 22.34 24.73
CA LYS A 71 -25.55 23.56 23.96
C LYS A 71 -24.35 24.50 23.82
N ASN A 72 -23.59 24.68 24.91
CA ASN A 72 -22.44 25.58 24.98
C ASN A 72 -21.17 25.06 24.26
N MET A 73 -21.26 23.97 23.49
CA MET A 73 -20.20 23.51 22.57
C MET A 73 -20.57 23.65 21.09
N VAL A 74 -21.80 24.10 20.77
CA VAL A 74 -22.31 24.19 19.39
C VAL A 74 -22.59 25.65 18.98
N GLU A 75 -22.73 26.56 19.94
CA GLU A 75 -23.13 27.96 19.71
C GLU A 75 -21.96 28.98 19.76
N GLU A 76 -20.69 28.53 19.77
CA GLU A 76 -19.48 29.40 19.93
C GLU A 76 -18.53 29.48 18.69
N ASN A 77 -18.92 29.02 17.49
CA ASN A 77 -18.02 29.01 16.32
C ASN A 77 -18.68 29.42 14.97
N PHE A 78 -19.77 30.19 14.97
CA PHE A 78 -20.46 30.63 13.74
C PHE A 78 -21.02 32.07 13.81
N GLU A 79 -20.15 33.05 14.05
CA GLU A 79 -20.43 34.47 13.78
C GLU A 79 -19.23 35.13 13.07
N SER A 80 -19.50 36.18 12.28
CA SER A 80 -18.61 36.82 11.28
C SER A 80 -18.25 35.92 10.07
N GLU A 81 -18.30 36.37 8.81
CA GLU A 81 -18.65 37.68 8.24
C GLU A 81 -19.76 37.55 7.16
N SER A 82 -20.55 38.62 6.99
CA SER A 82 -21.52 38.81 5.91
C SER A 82 -21.54 40.27 5.52
N GLU A 83 -21.97 40.59 4.29
CA GLU A 83 -21.70 41.86 3.57
C GLU A 83 -20.29 41.84 2.93
N GLU A 84 -20.03 42.33 1.71
CA GLU A 84 -20.86 43.10 0.76
C GLU A 84 -20.99 42.42 -0.63
N ARG A 85 -21.77 43.03 -1.54
CA ARG A 85 -21.86 42.68 -2.97
C ARG A 85 -21.46 43.87 -3.85
N GLU A 86 -20.42 43.72 -4.67
CA GLU A 86 -20.31 44.39 -5.99
C GLU A 86 -19.25 43.64 -6.82
N ILE A 87 -19.66 42.88 -7.85
CA ILE A 87 -19.65 43.29 -9.26
C ILE A 87 -18.27 43.77 -9.73
N PHE A 88 -17.54 42.91 -10.45
CA PHE A 88 -16.92 43.27 -11.73
C PHE A 88 -16.78 42.04 -12.64
N LEU A 89 -16.97 42.23 -13.94
CA LEU A 89 -16.75 41.23 -15.01
C LEU A 89 -15.25 41.19 -15.37
N PHE A 90 -14.67 40.17 -16.01
CA PHE A 90 -14.93 39.63 -17.36
C PHE A 90 -14.36 38.18 -17.44
N GLU A 91 -15.12 37.19 -17.93
CA GLU A 91 -15.02 36.56 -19.27
C GLU A 91 -13.75 35.68 -19.53
N ASN A 92 -13.81 34.51 -20.19
CA ASN A 92 -14.95 33.79 -20.78
C ASN A 92 -14.67 32.28 -21.06
N PHE A 93 -15.72 31.59 -21.51
CA PHE A 93 -15.81 30.26 -22.15
C PHE A 93 -16.02 29.00 -21.28
N PRO A 94 -16.84 28.02 -21.74
CA PRO A 94 -17.74 27.28 -20.84
C PRO A 94 -17.84 25.76 -21.08
N ASP A 95 -18.66 25.06 -20.29
CA ASP A 95 -19.78 24.27 -20.84
C ASP A 95 -20.85 23.97 -19.76
N GLU A 96 -22.11 23.77 -20.17
CA GLU A 96 -23.25 23.59 -19.25
C GLU A 96 -23.79 22.15 -19.23
N SER A 97 -24.29 21.67 -18.08
CA SER A 97 -25.53 20.86 -18.07
C SER A 97 -26.16 20.62 -16.68
N ILE A 98 -27.28 21.31 -16.47
CA ILE A 98 -28.53 20.79 -15.87
C ILE A 98 -28.46 20.14 -14.49
N ASN A 99 -28.81 20.96 -13.49
CA ASN A 99 -29.33 20.52 -12.20
C ASN A 99 -30.87 20.66 -12.22
N LYS A 100 -31.66 19.56 -12.17
CA LYS A 100 -33.09 19.49 -11.72
C LYS A 100 -33.78 18.15 -12.03
N ARG A 101 -34.89 17.89 -11.30
CA ARG A 101 -35.70 16.65 -11.19
C ARG A 101 -35.04 15.59 -10.30
N GLY A 102 -35.76 14.90 -9.41
CA GLY A 102 -37.16 15.09 -8.99
C GLY A 102 -37.54 14.00 -7.99
N GLY A 103 -38.29 14.33 -6.94
CA GLY A 103 -38.68 13.35 -5.92
C GLY A 103 -39.72 12.35 -6.43
N PHE A 104 -39.62 11.10 -5.99
CA PHE A 104 -40.70 10.13 -6.03
C PHE A 104 -40.80 9.43 -4.67
N ASP A 105 -42.01 9.40 -4.14
CA ASP A 105 -42.44 8.61 -2.99
C ASP A 105 -43.08 7.30 -3.50
N LEU A 106 -43.55 6.46 -2.58
CA LEU A 106 -44.08 5.10 -2.78
C LEU A 106 -42.97 4.05 -3.02
N GLY A 107 -43.06 2.84 -2.47
CA GLY A 107 -44.07 2.33 -1.53
C GLY A 107 -44.40 0.86 -1.77
N LYS A 108 -44.07 0.01 -0.78
CA LYS A 108 -44.52 -1.39 -0.61
C LYS A 108 -44.69 -2.23 -1.90
N ASP A 109 -43.74 -3.12 -2.15
CA ASP A 109 -44.11 -4.54 -2.22
C ASP A 109 -42.94 -5.48 -1.85
N ASN A 110 -43.27 -6.67 -1.36
CA ASN A 110 -42.29 -7.69 -0.97
C ASN A 110 -42.05 -8.67 -2.11
N TYR A 111 -40.79 -9.05 -2.42
CA TYR A 111 -40.45 -10.42 -2.84
C TYR A 111 -38.93 -10.70 -2.81
N PHE A 112 -38.54 -11.78 -2.12
CA PHE A 112 -37.23 -12.47 -2.08
C PHE A 112 -35.96 -11.62 -1.78
N ARG A 113 -35.25 -11.83 -0.65
CA ARG A 113 -34.37 -12.99 -0.33
C ARG A 113 -33.28 -13.28 -1.38
N ASN A 114 -32.08 -12.73 -1.19
CA ASN A 114 -30.89 -13.49 -0.76
C ASN A 114 -29.62 -12.60 -0.76
N ASP A 115 -29.29 -11.99 0.38
CA ASP A 115 -27.99 -11.31 0.54
C ASP A 115 -26.89 -12.33 0.84
N LYS A 116 -26.13 -12.68 -0.21
CA LYS A 116 -24.84 -13.39 -0.15
C LYS A 116 -23.93 -12.88 -1.28
N ASP A 117 -22.67 -13.29 -1.23
CA ASP A 117 -21.65 -13.08 -2.26
C ASP A 117 -21.10 -11.64 -2.38
N PHE A 118 -20.57 -11.11 -1.26
CA PHE A 118 -19.51 -10.08 -1.32
C PHE A 118 -18.18 -10.70 -1.79
N MET A 119 -18.13 -11.19 -3.03
CA MET A 119 -16.88 -11.35 -3.76
C MET A 119 -16.60 -10.04 -4.52
N ASN A 120 -15.55 -9.31 -4.12
CA ASN A 120 -15.11 -8.11 -4.82
C ASN A 120 -14.39 -8.46 -6.14
N ILE A 121 -15.16 -8.92 -7.14
CA ILE A 121 -14.76 -8.92 -8.56
C ILE A 121 -15.47 -7.73 -9.21
N GLY A 122 -14.97 -6.54 -8.89
CA GLY A 122 -15.59 -5.24 -9.20
C GLY A 122 -14.78 -4.41 -10.20
N ASN A 123 -14.33 -5.03 -11.30
CA ASN A 123 -13.73 -4.29 -12.42
C ASN A 123 -14.79 -3.96 -13.48
N TYR A 124 -14.61 -2.80 -14.13
CA TYR A 124 -15.45 -2.20 -15.18
C TYR A 124 -16.78 -1.53 -14.75
N SER A 125 -16.99 -0.35 -15.36
CA SER A 125 -18.04 0.64 -15.10
C SER A 125 -17.92 1.37 -13.74
N ARG A 126 -18.19 2.69 -13.64
CA ARG A 126 -18.84 3.60 -14.59
C ARG A 126 -18.06 4.89 -14.87
N SER A 127 -18.32 5.44 -16.05
CA SER A 127 -18.26 6.87 -16.40
C SER A 127 -16.99 7.65 -16.02
N THR A 128 -16.00 7.59 -16.92
CA THR A 128 -15.36 8.83 -17.37
C THR A 128 -16.45 9.72 -17.99
N ASN A 129 -16.59 10.97 -17.56
CA ASN A 129 -17.48 11.92 -18.24
C ASN A 129 -16.85 12.35 -19.56
N ILE A 130 -17.22 11.70 -20.67
CA ILE A 130 -16.94 12.23 -22.00
C ILE A 130 -18.12 13.12 -22.40
N ILE A 131 -17.95 14.44 -22.25
CA ILE A 131 -18.86 15.42 -22.83
C ILE A 131 -18.64 15.38 -24.34
N ILE A 132 -19.52 14.68 -25.05
CA ILE A 132 -19.64 14.78 -26.51
C ILE A 132 -20.91 15.57 -26.78
N ASN A 133 -20.77 16.89 -26.95
CA ASN A 133 -21.86 17.71 -27.47
C ASN A 133 -22.19 17.25 -28.89
N LYS A 134 -23.33 16.58 -29.02
CA LYS A 134 -23.96 16.24 -30.29
C LYS A 134 -25.29 16.96 -30.41
N GLU A 135 -25.20 18.26 -30.68
CA GLU A 135 -26.24 18.89 -31.49
C GLU A 135 -26.16 18.24 -32.90
N GLY A 136 -27.22 17.67 -33.48
CA GLY A 136 -28.59 17.56 -32.99
C GLY A 136 -29.54 18.18 -34.01
N MET A 137 -29.76 17.50 -35.13
CA MET A 137 -30.70 17.99 -36.14
C MET A 137 -31.24 16.86 -37.03
N SER A 138 -32.55 16.70 -36.99
CA SER A 138 -33.38 16.14 -38.05
C SER A 138 -34.74 16.82 -37.94
N GLU A 139 -35.15 17.54 -38.99
CA GLU A 139 -36.53 17.90 -39.37
C GLU A 139 -37.47 18.32 -38.21
N ASP A 140 -37.88 19.59 -38.11
CA ASP A 140 -38.74 20.19 -39.14
C ASP A 140 -38.85 21.73 -39.14
N GLU A 141 -39.44 22.24 -40.23
CA GLU A 141 -40.11 23.54 -40.43
C GLU A 141 -39.39 24.92 -40.25
N VAL A 142 -39.53 25.74 -41.32
CA VAL A 142 -39.72 27.22 -41.31
C VAL A 142 -38.54 28.12 -40.88
N LYS A 143 -38.03 29.10 -41.67
CA LYS A 143 -38.08 29.53 -43.09
C LYS A 143 -37.23 30.84 -43.20
N VAL A 144 -37.12 31.42 -44.39
CA VAL A 144 -36.77 32.86 -44.67
C VAL A 144 -35.27 33.24 -44.73
N ASN A 145 -34.76 33.22 -45.97
CA ASN A 145 -33.89 34.23 -46.62
C ASN A 145 -32.48 34.50 -46.05
N ASN A 146 -31.43 34.08 -46.76
CA ASN A 146 -30.75 34.81 -47.86
C ASN A 146 -29.96 36.07 -47.42
N THR A 147 -28.64 36.04 -47.55
CA THR A 147 -27.94 36.69 -48.68
C THR A 147 -26.47 36.26 -48.80
N ASN A 148 -26.00 36.16 -50.05
CA ASN A 148 -24.62 36.24 -50.58
C ASN A 148 -23.46 35.69 -49.70
N GLN A 149 -22.84 34.55 -49.99
CA GLN A 149 -21.90 34.26 -51.10
C GLN A 149 -20.59 35.08 -51.15
N GLU A 150 -19.50 34.34 -51.39
CA GLU A 150 -18.17 34.77 -51.89
C GLU A 150 -17.26 35.60 -50.96
N ASN A 151 -16.58 34.90 -50.05
CA ASN A 151 -15.23 35.11 -49.48
C ASN A 151 -15.00 33.99 -48.43
N PHE A 152 -13.88 33.28 -48.30
CA PHE A 152 -12.54 33.35 -48.91
C PHE A 152 -12.04 31.91 -49.20
N PHE A 153 -11.16 31.69 -50.19
CA PHE A 153 -10.61 30.35 -50.50
C PHE A 153 -9.08 30.39 -50.61
N ASP A 154 -8.41 30.42 -49.45
CA ASP A 154 -6.97 30.22 -49.26
C ASP A 154 -6.83 29.33 -48.00
N ILE A 155 -5.93 28.34 -47.92
CA ILE A 155 -4.69 28.14 -48.67
C ILE A 155 -4.78 26.93 -49.61
N ILE A 156 -4.59 27.18 -50.91
CA ILE A 156 -4.29 26.16 -51.91
C ILE A 156 -2.79 26.19 -52.26
N THR A 157 -2.27 25.01 -52.60
CA THR A 157 -1.02 24.71 -53.33
C THR A 157 -0.25 25.91 -53.93
N THR A 158 0.99 26.14 -53.48
CA THR A 158 2.23 26.19 -54.32
C THR A 158 3.44 26.75 -53.56
N VAL A 159 4.48 25.94 -53.35
CA VAL A 159 5.88 26.34 -53.60
C VAL A 159 6.60 25.16 -54.23
N ASN A 160 6.82 25.23 -55.54
CA ASN A 160 7.77 24.39 -56.26
C ASN A 160 9.01 25.26 -56.56
N ASN A 161 10.20 24.66 -56.54
CA ASN A 161 11.45 25.21 -57.11
C ASN A 161 12.04 26.54 -56.56
N SER A 162 12.79 26.46 -55.45
CA SER A 162 13.99 27.28 -55.25
C SER A 162 15.00 26.56 -54.33
N ASN A 163 15.81 25.63 -54.84
CA ASN A 163 17.16 25.82 -55.42
C ASN A 163 18.29 26.22 -54.43
N LYS A 164 19.16 25.23 -54.17
CA LYS A 164 20.63 25.29 -54.01
C LYS A 164 21.25 25.85 -52.71
N LEU A 165 22.52 25.43 -52.55
CA LEU A 165 23.55 25.84 -51.57
C LEU A 165 23.33 25.31 -50.15
N LEU A 166 24.23 24.52 -49.53
CA LEU A 166 25.49 23.85 -49.95
C LEU A 166 25.42 22.38 -49.42
N ASP A 167 26.11 21.35 -49.93
CA ASP A 167 27.55 21.17 -50.18
C ASP A 167 28.37 21.35 -48.87
N GLU A 168 29.34 20.52 -48.46
CA GLU A 168 30.12 19.45 -49.11
C GLU A 168 30.73 18.51 -48.01
N GLU A 169 31.00 17.22 -48.32
CA GLU A 169 32.21 16.44 -47.90
C GLU A 169 32.53 16.19 -46.37
N LYS A 170 33.40 15.26 -45.91
CA LYS A 170 34.06 14.00 -46.39
C LYS A 170 34.75 13.28 -45.20
N ILE A 171 34.84 11.93 -45.23
CA ILE A 171 35.95 11.10 -44.65
C ILE A 171 36.00 11.13 -43.07
N VAL A 172 36.42 10.13 -42.26
CA VAL A 172 37.45 9.07 -42.33
C VAL A 172 36.92 7.68 -41.87
N GLU A 173 37.56 6.62 -42.39
CA GLU A 173 37.57 5.22 -41.91
C GLU A 173 37.78 5.08 -40.36
N ARG A 174 37.49 3.94 -39.68
CA ARG A 174 38.18 2.63 -39.81
C ARG A 174 37.46 1.43 -39.14
N ARG A 175 37.39 0.34 -39.91
CA ARG A 175 37.68 -1.10 -39.60
C ARG A 175 37.32 -1.66 -38.19
N GLY A 176 36.56 -2.75 -38.06
CA GLY A 176 35.83 -3.57 -39.05
C GLY A 176 35.67 -5.05 -38.67
N THR A 177 34.86 -5.80 -39.45
CA THR A 177 34.73 -7.29 -39.52
C THR A 177 34.31 -8.03 -38.22
N SER A 178 33.36 -8.97 -38.22
CA SER A 178 32.88 -9.85 -39.31
C SER A 178 31.46 -10.41 -39.06
N ASN A 179 30.80 -10.86 -40.14
CA ASN A 179 29.76 -11.92 -40.22
C ASN A 179 28.51 -11.84 -39.30
N ASN A 180 27.26 -12.02 -39.76
CA ASN A 180 26.79 -12.62 -41.02
C ASN A 180 25.29 -12.27 -41.32
N LYS A 181 24.92 -12.28 -42.61
CA LYS A 181 23.54 -12.38 -43.18
C LYS A 181 22.48 -11.29 -42.87
N ASN A 182 22.42 -10.32 -43.78
CA ASN A 182 21.25 -9.81 -44.53
C ASN A 182 19.82 -10.05 -43.99
N ILE A 183 19.04 -8.96 -43.89
CA ILE A 183 18.06 -8.54 -44.92
C ILE A 183 17.81 -7.02 -44.78
N THR A 184 17.56 -6.33 -45.89
CA THR A 184 17.26 -4.89 -45.95
C THR A 184 15.86 -4.66 -46.54
N MET A 185 15.21 -3.55 -46.15
CA MET A 185 14.56 -2.59 -47.09
C MET A 185 13.93 -1.41 -46.33
N GLU A 186 14.01 -0.22 -46.89
CA GLU A 186 13.31 0.98 -46.42
C GLU A 186 11.88 1.03 -46.98
N LYS A 187 10.89 1.49 -46.18
CA LYS A 187 9.78 2.36 -46.62
C LYS A 187 8.84 2.77 -45.47
N TYR A 188 7.87 3.63 -45.81
CA TYR A 188 6.70 4.05 -45.03
C TYR A 188 6.90 5.07 -43.90
N LYS A 189 7.14 6.33 -44.31
CA LYS A 189 6.45 7.47 -43.68
C LYS A 189 4.99 7.50 -44.17
N LYS A 190 3.99 7.28 -43.28
CA LYS A 190 2.69 7.99 -43.26
C LYS A 190 1.75 7.44 -42.16
N LEU A 191 1.20 8.39 -41.37
CA LEU A 191 -0.16 8.39 -40.81
C LEU A 191 -0.75 7.09 -40.24
N VAL A 192 -0.53 6.84 -38.94
CA VAL A 192 -1.54 6.23 -38.05
C VAL A 192 -1.46 6.91 -36.67
N PRO A 193 -2.49 7.64 -36.23
CA PRO A 193 -2.64 8.03 -34.82
C PRO A 193 -3.37 6.92 -34.05
N TYR A 194 -2.99 6.70 -32.79
CA TYR A 194 -3.58 5.71 -31.86
C TYR A 194 -3.55 4.25 -32.33
N GLY A 195 -2.47 3.53 -32.01
CA GLY A 195 -2.41 2.07 -32.08
C GLY A 195 -2.16 1.46 -30.70
N LEU A 196 -3.03 0.56 -30.24
CA LEU A 196 -2.76 -0.27 -29.07
C LEU A 196 -1.72 -1.33 -29.43
N TYR A 197 -0.62 -1.38 -28.69
CA TYR A 197 0.27 -2.54 -28.71
C TYR A 197 -0.33 -3.62 -27.79
N ILE A 198 -1.11 -4.52 -28.38
CA ILE A 198 -1.43 -5.80 -27.74
C ILE A 198 -0.15 -6.66 -27.84
N TYR A 199 0.47 -6.93 -26.69
CA TYR A 199 1.64 -7.81 -26.61
C TYR A 199 1.23 -9.24 -26.93
N ASP A 200 2.11 -10.01 -27.58
CA ASP A 200 1.90 -11.45 -27.76
C ASP A 200 1.80 -12.13 -26.38
N VAL A 201 0.80 -12.99 -26.19
CA VAL A 201 0.55 -13.68 -24.92
C VAL A 201 0.59 -15.19 -25.14
N GLU A 202 1.47 -15.87 -24.39
CA GLU A 202 1.46 -17.32 -24.21
C GLU A 202 0.96 -17.64 -22.79
N TYR A 203 -0.16 -18.35 -22.72
CA TYR A 203 -0.63 -19.12 -21.56
C TYR A 203 -0.60 -20.62 -21.94
N ASP A 204 -0.56 -21.52 -20.95
CA ASP A 204 -0.40 -22.98 -21.16
C ASP A 204 -1.39 -23.60 -22.17
N ASP A 205 -2.59 -23.03 -22.29
CA ASP A 205 -3.65 -23.49 -23.19
C ASP A 205 -3.89 -22.60 -24.42
N ILE A 206 -3.37 -21.36 -24.44
CA ILE A 206 -3.72 -20.33 -25.45
C ILE A 206 -2.49 -19.50 -25.83
N LYS A 207 -2.23 -19.40 -27.14
CA LYS A 207 -1.32 -18.42 -27.73
C LYS A 207 -2.08 -17.41 -28.58
N ALA A 208 -1.86 -16.11 -28.35
CA ALA A 208 -2.35 -15.04 -29.23
C ALA A 208 -1.16 -14.35 -29.92
N GLU A 209 -1.20 -14.29 -31.26
CA GLU A 209 -0.22 -13.61 -32.11
C GLU A 209 -0.89 -12.43 -32.82
N THR A 210 -0.32 -11.22 -32.80
CA THR A 210 -0.91 -10.03 -33.45
C THR A 210 -0.14 -9.61 -34.71
N SER A 211 -0.84 -9.54 -35.85
CA SER A 211 -0.28 -9.14 -37.14
C SER A 211 -0.12 -7.62 -37.29
N ILE A 212 0.77 -7.20 -38.19
CA ILE A 212 1.02 -5.77 -38.52
C ILE A 212 -0.22 -5.07 -39.11
N ASP A 213 -1.16 -5.84 -39.69
CA ASP A 213 -2.45 -5.34 -40.21
C ASP A 213 -3.57 -5.29 -39.16
N GLY A 214 -3.29 -5.66 -37.90
CA GLY A 214 -4.26 -5.70 -36.80
C GLY A 214 -5.05 -7.00 -36.68
N THR A 215 -4.82 -8.01 -37.52
CA THR A 215 -5.44 -9.34 -37.33
C THR A 215 -4.86 -10.05 -36.11
N VAL A 216 -5.71 -10.54 -35.22
CA VAL A 216 -5.33 -11.33 -34.04
C VAL A 216 -5.56 -12.81 -34.32
N LYS A 217 -4.50 -13.61 -34.18
CA LYS A 217 -4.51 -15.05 -34.45
C LYS A 217 -4.38 -15.84 -33.15
N ILE A 218 -5.50 -16.44 -32.72
CA ILE A 218 -5.57 -17.24 -31.49
C ILE A 218 -5.35 -18.72 -31.83
N THR A 219 -4.43 -19.37 -31.13
CA THR A 219 -4.10 -20.80 -31.25
C THR A 219 -4.35 -21.49 -29.91
N LEU A 220 -5.21 -22.50 -29.91
CA LEU A 220 -5.43 -23.37 -28.74
C LEU A 220 -4.33 -24.44 -28.68
N ILE A 221 -3.59 -24.50 -27.58
CA ILE A 221 -2.44 -25.40 -27.40
C ILE A 221 -2.91 -26.77 -26.89
N ASN A 222 -3.91 -26.80 -26.01
CA ASN A 222 -4.42 -28.02 -25.38
C ASN A 222 -5.79 -28.47 -25.88
N SER A 223 -5.93 -29.79 -26.03
CA SER A 223 -7.10 -30.42 -26.67
C SER A 223 -8.43 -30.29 -25.91
N ILE A 224 -8.40 -29.99 -24.60
CA ILE A 224 -9.55 -30.14 -23.70
C ILE A 224 -10.65 -29.09 -23.95
N GLY A 225 -10.31 -27.86 -24.40
CA GLY A 225 -11.29 -26.80 -24.65
C GLY A 225 -12.04 -26.90 -26.00
N THR A 226 -11.59 -27.76 -26.91
CA THR A 226 -11.97 -27.71 -28.34
C THR A 226 -13.48 -27.89 -28.60
N ASN A 227 -14.15 -28.81 -27.92
CA ASN A 227 -15.59 -29.05 -28.13
C ASN A 227 -16.46 -27.87 -27.64
N ILE A 228 -16.11 -27.25 -26.50
CA ILE A 228 -16.93 -26.17 -25.91
C ILE A 228 -16.81 -24.89 -26.75
N MET A 229 -15.62 -24.58 -27.26
CA MET A 229 -15.41 -23.46 -28.18
C MET A 229 -16.24 -23.59 -29.46
N SER A 230 -16.42 -24.82 -29.99
CA SER A 230 -17.21 -25.03 -31.21
C SER A 230 -18.69 -24.66 -31.05
N GLU A 231 -19.34 -25.06 -29.94
CA GLU A 231 -20.74 -24.71 -29.67
C GLU A 231 -20.97 -23.22 -29.38
N ILE A 232 -19.94 -22.50 -28.90
CA ILE A 232 -20.01 -21.05 -28.66
C ILE A 232 -19.85 -20.29 -29.98
N ILE A 233 -18.88 -20.69 -30.82
CA ILE A 233 -18.61 -20.04 -32.11
C ILE A 233 -19.78 -20.24 -33.10
N GLU A 234 -20.40 -21.43 -33.16
CA GLU A 234 -21.59 -21.67 -34.00
C GLU A 234 -22.83 -20.84 -33.61
N LYS A 235 -22.83 -20.18 -32.44
CA LYS A 235 -23.97 -19.39 -31.93
C LYS A 235 -23.69 -17.88 -31.87
N MET A 236 -22.54 -17.42 -32.35
CA MET A 236 -22.26 -15.98 -32.48
C MET A 236 -22.95 -15.39 -33.73
N PRO A 237 -23.68 -14.26 -33.59
CA PRO A 237 -24.32 -13.61 -34.74
C PRO A 237 -23.29 -12.88 -35.61
N GLY A 238 -23.35 -13.10 -36.93
CA GLY A 238 -22.55 -12.33 -37.88
C GLY A 238 -23.09 -10.91 -38.09
N ASN A 239 -22.17 -9.93 -38.11
CA ASN A 239 -22.37 -8.52 -38.47
C ASN A 239 -23.29 -7.69 -37.52
N PRO A 240 -22.71 -6.93 -36.56
CA PRO A 240 -23.46 -5.99 -35.74
C PRO A 240 -23.69 -4.66 -36.49
N SER A 241 -24.80 -4.56 -37.23
CA SER A 241 -25.35 -3.27 -37.67
C SER A 241 -26.77 -3.08 -37.12
N ASP A 242 -27.14 -1.81 -36.96
CA ASP A 242 -28.51 -1.30 -36.84
C ASP A 242 -29.32 -1.57 -35.55
N ASP A 243 -28.80 -2.29 -34.53
CA ASP A 243 -29.47 -2.40 -33.21
C ASP A 243 -28.50 -2.49 -32.01
N TRP A 244 -28.50 -1.45 -31.16
CA TRP A 244 -27.73 -1.39 -29.92
C TRP A 244 -28.44 -2.07 -28.73
N GLU A 245 -29.78 -2.03 -28.67
CA GLU A 245 -30.54 -2.63 -27.58
C GLU A 245 -30.53 -4.16 -27.69
N ALA A 246 -30.70 -4.72 -28.89
CA ALA A 246 -30.50 -6.15 -29.12
C ALA A 246 -29.04 -6.58 -28.88
N THR A 247 -28.06 -5.69 -29.05
CA THR A 247 -26.66 -5.97 -28.73
C THR A 247 -26.44 -6.02 -27.21
N GLN A 248 -26.99 -5.06 -26.45
CA GLN A 248 -27.02 -5.06 -24.99
C GLN A 248 -27.73 -6.32 -24.45
N GLU A 249 -28.92 -6.65 -24.95
CA GLU A 249 -29.70 -7.81 -24.50
C GLU A 249 -28.97 -9.14 -24.78
N ARG A 250 -28.32 -9.26 -25.95
CA ARG A 250 -27.50 -10.45 -26.27
C ARG A 250 -26.25 -10.54 -25.41
N MET A 251 -25.60 -9.42 -25.07
CA MET A 251 -24.50 -9.39 -24.09
C MET A 251 -24.96 -9.82 -22.69
N MET A 252 -26.11 -9.33 -22.21
CA MET A 252 -26.67 -9.77 -20.92
C MET A 252 -27.01 -11.27 -20.92
N ASN A 253 -27.61 -11.78 -22.01
CA ASN A 253 -27.88 -13.21 -22.17
C ASN A 253 -26.60 -14.05 -22.21
N ALA A 254 -25.54 -13.59 -22.90
CA ALA A 254 -24.24 -14.25 -22.90
C ALA A 254 -23.62 -14.28 -21.49
N HIS A 255 -23.65 -13.17 -20.76
CA HIS A 255 -23.16 -13.09 -19.38
C HIS A 255 -23.95 -14.02 -18.44
N HIS A 256 -25.28 -14.08 -18.60
CA HIS A 256 -26.14 -15.00 -17.84
C HIS A 256 -25.90 -16.47 -18.19
N LEU A 257 -25.54 -16.79 -19.44
CA LEU A 257 -25.08 -18.11 -19.87
C LEU A 257 -23.72 -18.46 -19.24
N MET A 258 -22.76 -17.55 -19.21
CA MET A 258 -21.45 -17.77 -18.58
C MET A 258 -21.59 -18.05 -17.07
N ASN A 259 -22.45 -17.31 -16.37
CA ASN A 259 -22.69 -17.53 -14.94
C ASN A 259 -23.47 -18.83 -14.64
N LYS A 260 -24.03 -19.51 -15.65
CA LYS A 260 -24.56 -20.89 -15.51
C LYS A 260 -23.50 -21.99 -15.60
N PHE A 261 -22.26 -21.66 -15.98
CA PHE A 261 -21.15 -22.63 -16.08
C PHE A 261 -20.15 -22.58 -14.92
N ASP A 262 -20.37 -21.72 -13.91
CA ASP A 262 -19.56 -21.69 -12.68
C ASP A 262 -19.75 -22.98 -11.85
N GLY A 263 -18.86 -23.94 -12.13
CA GLY A 263 -18.85 -25.26 -11.48
C GLY A 263 -17.58 -26.09 -11.72
N ARG A 264 -16.56 -25.51 -12.36
CA ARG A 264 -15.23 -26.10 -12.54
C ARG A 264 -14.15 -25.05 -12.32
N LYS A 265 -12.95 -25.52 -12.00
CA LYS A 265 -11.79 -24.68 -11.66
C LYS A 265 -11.33 -23.85 -12.87
N ASP A 266 -10.45 -22.88 -12.60
CA ASP A 266 -9.70 -22.04 -13.55
C ASP A 266 -10.31 -20.65 -13.82
N ARG A 267 -10.43 -19.83 -12.76
CA ARG A 267 -10.95 -18.44 -12.79
C ARG A 267 -10.28 -17.52 -13.83
N ILE A 268 -9.00 -17.74 -14.15
CA ILE A 268 -8.19 -16.87 -15.04
C ILE A 268 -8.76 -16.79 -16.47
N ASN A 269 -9.46 -17.82 -16.95
CA ASN A 269 -10.07 -17.79 -18.29
C ASN A 269 -11.26 -16.82 -18.40
N LYS A 270 -11.95 -16.49 -17.29
CA LYS A 270 -13.18 -15.67 -17.34
C LYS A 270 -12.85 -14.21 -17.69
N ASP A 271 -11.85 -13.63 -17.04
CA ASP A 271 -11.46 -12.22 -17.25
C ASP A 271 -10.82 -11.99 -18.62
N ILE A 272 -10.01 -12.93 -19.12
CA ILE A 272 -9.40 -12.84 -20.46
C ILE A 272 -10.48 -12.93 -21.55
N LEU A 273 -11.44 -13.87 -21.42
CA LEU A 273 -12.53 -13.96 -22.40
C LEU A 273 -13.47 -12.76 -22.34
N ILE A 274 -13.73 -12.20 -21.15
CA ILE A 274 -14.49 -10.95 -20.97
C ILE A 274 -13.74 -9.77 -21.61
N ALA A 275 -12.41 -9.66 -21.44
CA ALA A 275 -11.62 -8.63 -22.10
C ALA A 275 -11.67 -8.75 -23.64
N ILE A 276 -11.53 -9.97 -24.18
CA ILE A 276 -11.65 -10.23 -25.62
C ILE A 276 -13.06 -9.89 -26.14
N LEU A 277 -14.12 -10.24 -25.40
CA LEU A 277 -15.51 -9.94 -25.76
C LEU A 277 -15.81 -8.44 -25.70
N ILE A 278 -15.33 -7.72 -24.67
CA ILE A 278 -15.53 -6.28 -24.54
C ILE A 278 -14.76 -5.52 -25.64
N TYR A 279 -13.48 -5.78 -25.84
CA TYR A 279 -12.68 -5.05 -26.84
C TYR A 279 -13.02 -5.46 -28.28
N GLY A 280 -13.22 -6.76 -28.54
CA GLY A 280 -13.59 -7.27 -29.86
C GLY A 280 -14.95 -6.77 -30.35
N SER A 281 -15.92 -6.56 -29.44
CA SER A 281 -17.23 -5.99 -29.81
C SER A 281 -17.18 -4.48 -30.10
N PHE A 282 -16.11 -3.77 -29.73
CA PHE A 282 -16.06 -2.30 -29.79
C PHE A 282 -15.23 -1.72 -30.93
N PHE A 283 -14.27 -2.45 -31.53
CA PHE A 283 -13.24 -1.82 -32.38
C PHE A 283 -12.86 -2.47 -33.72
N THR A 284 -13.34 -3.67 -34.09
CA THR A 284 -12.95 -4.31 -35.38
C THR A 284 -14.13 -4.70 -36.27
N GLY A 285 -14.47 -3.81 -37.23
CA GLY A 285 -15.36 -4.13 -38.35
C GLY A 285 -14.70 -4.98 -39.45
N TYR A 286 -13.93 -6.01 -39.07
CA TYR A 286 -13.20 -6.91 -39.96
C TYR A 286 -13.42 -8.38 -39.58
N ALA A 287 -13.40 -9.27 -40.57
CA ALA A 287 -13.77 -10.67 -40.41
C ALA A 287 -12.69 -11.49 -39.67
N VAL A 288 -13.13 -12.40 -38.80
CA VAL A 288 -12.27 -13.37 -38.11
C VAL A 288 -12.17 -14.66 -38.96
N GLU A 289 -11.05 -14.86 -39.66
CA GLU A 289 -10.79 -16.11 -40.39
C GLU A 289 -10.26 -17.22 -39.47
N ALA A 290 -11.15 -18.12 -39.03
CA ALA A 290 -10.78 -19.34 -38.29
C ALA A 290 -10.26 -20.45 -39.22
N ASN A 291 -8.97 -20.40 -39.60
CA ASN A 291 -8.33 -21.39 -40.48
C ASN A 291 -8.03 -22.73 -39.76
N VAL A 292 -9.01 -23.64 -39.71
CA VAL A 292 -8.88 -24.99 -39.12
C VAL A 292 -8.30 -25.99 -40.14
N SER A 293 -6.98 -26.21 -40.10
CA SER A 293 -6.30 -27.17 -40.98
C SER A 293 -6.36 -28.61 -40.45
N LYS A 294 -6.84 -29.55 -41.28
CA LYS A 294 -6.92 -30.99 -40.96
C LYS A 294 -5.61 -31.71 -41.28
N MET A 295 -5.03 -32.39 -40.28
CA MET A 295 -4.12 -33.54 -40.53
C MET A 295 -4.66 -34.81 -39.87
N LEU A 296 -5.36 -35.63 -40.67
CA LEU A 296 -5.81 -36.99 -40.32
C LEU A 296 -5.50 -37.93 -41.48
N SER A 297 -4.35 -38.62 -41.46
CA SER A 297 -4.15 -39.92 -42.14
C SER A 297 -2.81 -40.57 -41.75
N ASN A 298 -2.82 -41.89 -41.62
CA ASN A 298 -1.66 -42.81 -41.56
C ASN A 298 -0.72 -42.68 -40.33
N GLY A 299 -0.13 -43.75 -39.78
CA GLY A 299 -0.35 -45.19 -40.05
C GLY A 299 0.93 -46.03 -39.98
N GLY A 300 1.17 -46.73 -38.86
CA GLY A 300 2.33 -47.61 -38.62
C GLY A 300 3.42 -46.93 -37.76
N ARG A 301 3.96 -47.52 -36.68
CA ARG A 301 4.56 -48.85 -36.37
C ARG A 301 6.07 -48.96 -36.68
N LEU A 302 6.85 -49.09 -35.58
CA LEU A 302 8.04 -49.94 -35.40
C LEU A 302 9.26 -49.75 -36.33
N THR A 303 10.40 -49.31 -35.77
CA THR A 303 11.55 -50.18 -35.39
C THR A 303 12.76 -49.37 -34.90
N SER A 304 13.78 -50.04 -34.35
CA SER A 304 15.03 -49.46 -33.83
C SER A 304 16.25 -49.80 -34.72
N ARG A 305 17.37 -49.05 -34.60
CA ARG A 305 18.76 -49.59 -34.67
C ARG A 305 19.90 -48.56 -34.42
N LEU A 306 20.74 -48.90 -33.43
CA LEU A 306 22.22 -48.95 -33.42
C LEU A 306 23.08 -47.86 -34.09
N LEU A 307 24.16 -47.44 -33.39
CA LEU A 307 25.57 -47.67 -33.80
C LEU A 307 26.63 -47.21 -32.76
N LYS A 308 27.59 -48.09 -32.42
CA LYS A 308 28.92 -47.83 -31.79
C LYS A 308 28.91 -47.22 -30.35
N ALA A 309 29.73 -47.62 -29.37
CA ALA A 309 30.80 -48.63 -29.19
C ALA A 309 31.09 -48.76 -27.65
N SER A 310 31.93 -49.60 -27.02
CA SER A 310 32.77 -50.79 -27.37
C SER A 310 33.38 -51.42 -26.08
N VAL A 311 33.72 -52.73 -26.11
CA VAL A 311 34.93 -53.40 -25.53
C VAL A 311 35.35 -53.15 -24.05
N LEU A 312 35.64 -54.13 -23.18
CA LEU A 312 35.45 -55.61 -23.14
C LEU A 312 35.67 -56.16 -21.69
N THR A 313 35.29 -57.43 -21.48
CA THR A 313 35.81 -58.45 -20.51
C THR A 313 36.07 -58.15 -19.01
N ARG A 314 35.14 -58.65 -18.18
CA ARG A 314 35.28 -59.64 -17.06
C ARG A 314 36.35 -59.44 -15.95
N GLY A 315 35.87 -59.31 -14.70
CA GLY A 315 36.59 -59.74 -13.48
C GLY A 315 35.96 -59.23 -12.16
N PRO A 316 35.44 -60.09 -11.26
CA PRO A 316 34.93 -59.72 -9.93
C PRO A 316 35.76 -60.33 -8.76
N PRO A 317 35.51 -59.95 -7.49
CA PRO A 317 35.20 -58.61 -6.97
C PRO A 317 36.07 -58.24 -5.73
N THR A 318 36.16 -56.95 -5.35
CA THR A 318 36.27 -56.52 -3.93
C THR A 318 36.21 -54.99 -3.77
N ASN A 319 35.83 -54.53 -2.57
CA ASN A 319 35.95 -53.18 -2.02
C ASN A 319 35.34 -52.01 -2.83
N HIS A 320 34.10 -51.65 -2.48
CA HIS A 320 33.46 -50.41 -2.92
C HIS A 320 33.97 -49.18 -2.13
N THR A 321 34.58 -48.23 -2.83
CA THR A 321 34.53 -46.81 -2.50
C THR A 321 34.04 -46.05 -3.74
N SER A 322 32.78 -45.64 -3.73
CA SER A 322 32.13 -45.01 -4.89
C SER A 322 31.42 -43.72 -4.49
N THR A 323 31.98 -42.59 -4.91
CA THR A 323 31.35 -41.27 -4.84
C THR A 323 30.04 -41.25 -5.62
N VAL A 324 28.94 -40.88 -4.98
CA VAL A 324 27.63 -40.74 -5.63
C VAL A 324 27.45 -39.29 -6.07
N SER A 325 27.41 -39.07 -7.39
CA SER A 325 26.82 -37.84 -7.94
C SER A 325 25.30 -38.00 -7.94
N GLN A 326 24.59 -37.21 -7.14
CA GLN A 326 23.13 -37.17 -7.16
C GLN A 326 22.65 -36.09 -8.12
N SER A 327 21.92 -36.49 -9.16
CA SER A 327 21.10 -35.58 -9.94
C SER A 327 19.77 -35.36 -9.20
N THR A 328 19.52 -34.13 -8.76
CA THR A 328 18.27 -33.75 -8.10
C THR A 328 17.14 -33.63 -9.13
N THR A 329 16.35 -34.68 -9.28
CA THR A 329 14.98 -34.54 -9.81
C THR A 329 14.14 -33.71 -8.85
N PRO A 330 13.30 -32.77 -9.31
CA PRO A 330 12.40 -32.02 -8.43
C PRO A 330 11.43 -32.97 -7.72
N ALA A 331 11.11 -32.67 -6.47
CA ALA A 331 10.17 -33.48 -5.70
C ALA A 331 8.78 -33.45 -6.35
N LYS A 332 8.18 -34.63 -6.59
CA LYS A 332 6.81 -34.74 -7.09
C LYS A 332 5.87 -34.05 -6.09
N ALA A 333 5.08 -33.08 -6.55
CA ALA A 333 4.09 -32.40 -5.72
C ALA A 333 3.19 -33.43 -5.00
N PRO A 334 2.85 -33.21 -3.71
CA PRO A 334 2.09 -34.17 -2.94
C PRO A 334 0.69 -34.37 -3.53
N GLU A 335 0.19 -35.61 -3.48
CA GLU A 335 -1.14 -35.91 -4.03
C GLU A 335 -2.23 -35.25 -3.17
N LYS A 336 -3.00 -34.35 -3.78
CA LYS A 336 -4.11 -33.65 -3.13
C LYS A 336 -5.11 -34.66 -2.53
N ILE A 337 -5.59 -34.35 -1.35
CA ILE A 337 -6.52 -35.16 -0.57
C ILE A 337 -7.96 -34.82 -0.97
N GLU A 338 -8.77 -35.84 -1.22
CA GLU A 338 -10.21 -35.70 -1.38
C GLU A 338 -10.90 -35.61 0.00
N VAL A 339 -11.69 -34.57 0.21
CA VAL A 339 -12.64 -34.41 1.32
C VAL A 339 -14.02 -34.11 0.78
N PHE A 340 -15.05 -34.26 1.61
CA PHE A 340 -16.42 -33.92 1.27
C PHE A 340 -16.91 -32.79 2.19
N ILE A 341 -17.42 -31.69 1.64
CA ILE A 341 -17.91 -30.53 2.40
C ILE A 341 -19.35 -30.27 1.98
N ASN A 342 -20.29 -30.46 2.91
CA ASN A 342 -21.73 -30.55 2.63
C ASN A 342 -22.01 -31.50 1.45
N ASP A 343 -21.41 -32.69 1.52
CA ASP A 343 -21.44 -33.78 0.54
C ASP A 343 -20.89 -33.46 -0.88
N LYS A 344 -20.39 -32.24 -1.14
CA LYS A 344 -19.61 -31.92 -2.34
C LYS A 344 -18.15 -32.40 -2.20
N PRO A 345 -17.57 -33.15 -3.16
CA PRO A 345 -16.16 -33.52 -3.13
C PRO A 345 -15.26 -32.30 -3.44
N VAL A 346 -14.18 -32.14 -2.67
CA VAL A 346 -13.21 -31.05 -2.78
C VAL A 346 -11.80 -31.63 -2.68
N MET A 347 -10.92 -31.25 -3.60
CA MET A 347 -9.52 -31.66 -3.63
C MET A 347 -8.64 -30.58 -3.01
N VAL A 348 -8.09 -30.86 -1.83
CA VAL A 348 -7.33 -29.94 -0.97
C VAL A 348 -5.90 -30.43 -0.73
N ASP A 349 -4.99 -29.56 -0.32
CA ASP A 349 -3.60 -29.93 -0.06
C ASP A 349 -3.43 -30.55 1.33
N PRO A 350 -2.52 -31.53 1.49
CA PRO A 350 -2.31 -32.20 2.77
C PRO A 350 -1.81 -31.21 3.83
N GLY A 351 -2.37 -31.28 5.03
CA GLY A 351 -2.05 -30.39 6.15
C GLY A 351 -2.99 -29.18 6.29
N MET A 352 -3.80 -28.86 5.28
CA MET A 352 -4.85 -27.83 5.41
C MET A 352 -5.81 -28.14 6.57
N THR A 353 -6.25 -27.10 7.27
CA THR A 353 -7.32 -27.20 8.27
C THR A 353 -8.68 -27.39 7.60
N ILE A 354 -9.68 -27.90 8.33
CA ILE A 354 -11.06 -27.94 7.83
C ILE A 354 -11.56 -26.53 7.47
N LEU A 355 -11.16 -25.48 8.19
CA LEU A 355 -11.56 -24.10 7.90
C LEU A 355 -11.01 -23.65 6.53
N GLN A 356 -9.72 -23.88 6.27
CA GLN A 356 -9.11 -23.60 4.96
C GLN A 356 -9.73 -24.46 3.84
N ALA A 357 -10.05 -25.72 4.12
CA ALA A 357 -10.74 -26.59 3.16
C ALA A 357 -12.16 -26.10 2.82
N CYS A 358 -12.89 -25.55 3.79
CA CYS A 358 -14.18 -24.90 3.55
C CYS A 358 -14.01 -23.61 2.73
N ALA A 359 -12.99 -22.79 3.00
CA ALA A 359 -12.69 -21.60 2.20
C ALA A 359 -12.34 -21.94 0.73
N VAL A 360 -11.58 -23.02 0.49
CA VAL A 360 -11.32 -23.57 -0.85
C VAL A 360 -12.58 -24.10 -1.56
N ALA A 361 -13.69 -24.24 -0.83
CA ALA A 361 -15.00 -24.63 -1.34
C ALA A 361 -16.01 -23.47 -1.39
N ASP A 362 -15.55 -22.22 -1.24
CA ASP A 362 -16.35 -20.99 -1.12
C ASP A 362 -17.42 -21.09 0.02
N ILE A 363 -17.09 -21.77 1.12
CA ILE A 363 -17.94 -21.91 2.33
C ILE A 363 -17.26 -21.21 3.51
N ASP A 364 -17.77 -20.03 3.88
CA ASP A 364 -17.33 -19.35 5.09
C ASP A 364 -17.78 -20.07 6.38
N VAL A 365 -16.96 -19.98 7.43
CA VAL A 365 -17.16 -20.61 8.74
C VAL A 365 -16.77 -19.61 9.83
N PRO A 366 -17.70 -19.20 10.71
CA PRO A 366 -17.51 -18.05 11.61
C PRO A 366 -16.33 -18.21 12.57
N ARG A 367 -15.57 -17.12 12.74
CA ARG A 367 -14.20 -17.13 13.28
C ARG A 367 -13.91 -15.88 14.12
N PHE A 368 -13.43 -16.06 15.35
CA PHE A 368 -12.96 -14.96 16.23
C PHE A 368 -11.49 -15.06 16.66
N CYS A 369 -10.98 -16.27 16.91
CA CYS A 369 -9.57 -16.46 17.28
C CYS A 369 -8.68 -16.84 16.09
N TYR A 370 -9.23 -17.48 15.05
CA TYR A 370 -8.48 -17.79 13.85
C TYR A 370 -8.21 -16.49 13.06
N HIS A 371 -7.04 -16.46 12.43
CA HIS A 371 -6.55 -15.40 11.55
C HIS A 371 -5.50 -16.06 10.65
N ASP A 372 -5.53 -15.82 9.34
CA ASP A 372 -4.73 -16.60 8.39
C ASP A 372 -3.21 -16.38 8.53
N ARG A 373 -2.80 -15.23 9.09
CA ARG A 373 -1.40 -14.88 9.39
C ARG A 373 -0.91 -15.20 10.81
N LEU A 374 -1.74 -15.76 11.70
CA LEU A 374 -1.36 -16.02 13.11
C LEU A 374 -1.45 -17.51 13.47
N SER A 375 -0.74 -17.93 14.51
CA SER A 375 -0.81 -19.31 15.01
C SER A 375 -2.22 -19.74 15.41
N ILE A 376 -2.52 -21.04 15.25
CA ILE A 376 -3.84 -21.60 15.51
C ILE A 376 -4.07 -21.78 17.02
N ALA A 377 -4.88 -20.91 17.62
CA ALA A 377 -5.22 -20.99 19.05
C ALA A 377 -6.41 -21.93 19.35
N GLY A 378 -7.53 -21.78 18.64
CA GLY A 378 -8.75 -22.56 18.88
C GLY A 378 -9.59 -22.16 20.12
N ASN A 379 -9.25 -21.05 20.78
CA ASN A 379 -9.86 -20.59 22.03
C ASN A 379 -11.37 -20.26 21.94
N CYS A 380 -11.81 -19.57 20.88
CA CYS A 380 -13.17 -19.01 20.81
C CYS A 380 -14.30 -20.01 20.53
N ARG A 381 -13.97 -21.22 20.07
CA ARG A 381 -14.93 -22.29 19.66
C ARG A 381 -16.02 -21.91 18.64
N MET A 382 -16.07 -20.72 18.04
CA MET A 382 -17.15 -20.36 17.09
C MET A 382 -17.12 -21.20 15.80
N CYS A 383 -15.93 -21.59 15.34
CA CYS A 383 -15.73 -22.34 14.10
C CYS A 383 -16.10 -23.84 14.17
N LEU A 384 -17.03 -24.22 15.05
CA LEU A 384 -17.47 -25.60 15.23
C LEU A 384 -18.26 -26.11 14.00
N VAL A 385 -17.95 -27.35 13.61
CA VAL A 385 -18.58 -28.08 12.50
C VAL A 385 -18.84 -29.53 12.91
N GLU A 386 -19.81 -30.17 12.27
CA GLU A 386 -20.00 -31.63 12.36
C GLU A 386 -19.04 -32.32 11.38
N VAL A 387 -18.43 -33.42 11.82
CA VAL A 387 -17.68 -34.34 10.95
C VAL A 387 -18.25 -35.74 11.13
N GLU A 388 -18.54 -36.43 10.03
CA GLU A 388 -19.09 -37.79 10.08
C GLU A 388 -18.16 -38.71 10.89
N LYS A 389 -18.72 -39.49 11.81
CA LYS A 389 -18.02 -40.37 12.79
C LYS A 389 -17.36 -39.63 13.98
N SER A 390 -17.46 -38.31 14.09
CA SER A 390 -17.15 -37.60 15.34
C SER A 390 -18.38 -37.50 16.25
N ILE A 391 -18.22 -37.82 17.54
CA ILE A 391 -19.28 -37.70 18.57
C ILE A 391 -19.47 -36.24 19.02
N LYS A 392 -18.42 -35.42 18.90
CA LYS A 392 -18.40 -34.00 19.30
C LYS A 392 -18.19 -33.12 18.07
N PRO A 393 -18.73 -31.88 18.03
CA PRO A 393 -18.41 -30.96 16.96
C PRO A 393 -16.92 -30.58 17.06
N VAL A 394 -16.23 -30.47 15.93
CA VAL A 394 -14.79 -30.22 15.87
C VAL A 394 -14.51 -28.76 15.52
N ALA A 395 -13.45 -28.19 16.09
CA ALA A 395 -13.04 -26.83 15.73
C ALA A 395 -12.34 -26.86 14.38
N SER A 396 -13.00 -26.35 13.34
CA SER A 396 -12.51 -26.44 11.97
C SER A 396 -11.16 -25.74 11.77
N CYS A 397 -10.87 -24.70 12.56
CA CYS A 397 -9.61 -23.96 12.50
C CYS A 397 -8.36 -24.73 12.95
N ALA A 398 -8.52 -25.89 13.60
CA ALA A 398 -7.41 -26.63 14.22
C ALA A 398 -7.40 -28.13 13.89
N MET A 399 -8.49 -28.67 13.38
CA MET A 399 -8.53 -30.05 12.87
C MET A 399 -7.97 -30.07 11.45
N PRO A 400 -6.89 -30.81 11.16
CA PRO A 400 -6.41 -31.01 9.79
C PRO A 400 -7.36 -31.93 9.02
N VAL A 401 -7.43 -31.76 7.70
CA VAL A 401 -8.20 -32.66 6.83
C VAL A 401 -7.61 -34.07 6.75
N MET A 402 -8.49 -35.07 6.56
CA MET A 402 -8.12 -36.46 6.33
C MET A 402 -8.87 -37.00 5.10
N LYS A 403 -8.27 -37.95 4.38
CA LYS A 403 -8.85 -38.50 3.14
C LYS A 403 -10.23 -39.13 3.39
N GLY A 404 -11.23 -38.69 2.62
CA GLY A 404 -12.62 -39.12 2.76
C GLY A 404 -13.34 -38.57 3.99
N MET A 405 -12.78 -37.56 4.68
CA MET A 405 -13.49 -36.86 5.76
C MET A 405 -14.71 -36.12 5.17
N LYS A 406 -15.87 -36.32 5.78
CA LYS A 406 -17.11 -35.59 5.48
C LYS A 406 -17.39 -34.54 6.54
N ILE A 407 -17.42 -33.30 6.13
CA ILE A 407 -17.65 -32.11 6.95
C ILE A 407 -19.05 -31.58 6.62
N LYS A 408 -19.87 -31.28 7.64
CA LYS A 408 -21.16 -30.61 7.48
C LYS A 408 -21.12 -29.28 8.23
N THR A 409 -21.20 -28.17 7.49
CA THR A 409 -21.14 -26.82 8.07
C THR A 409 -22.51 -26.23 8.39
N HIS A 410 -23.58 -26.85 7.88
CA HIS A 410 -24.98 -26.38 8.01
C HIS A 410 -25.92 -27.37 8.74
N SER A 411 -25.41 -28.42 9.37
CA SER A 411 -26.26 -29.30 10.19
C SER A 411 -26.74 -28.61 11.46
N ASP A 412 -27.89 -29.02 12.00
CA ASP A 412 -28.47 -28.40 13.19
C ASP A 412 -27.61 -28.59 14.45
N PHE A 413 -26.73 -29.61 14.45
CA PHE A 413 -25.70 -29.79 15.48
C PHE A 413 -24.61 -28.72 15.39
N ALA A 414 -24.18 -28.36 14.17
CA ALA A 414 -23.23 -27.27 13.95
C ALA A 414 -23.85 -25.88 14.22
N LYS A 415 -25.14 -25.67 13.90
CA LYS A 415 -25.88 -24.43 14.22
C LYS A 415 -25.99 -24.22 15.74
N LYS A 416 -26.54 -25.20 16.47
CA LYS A 416 -26.68 -25.13 17.94
C LYS A 416 -25.35 -24.96 18.67
N ALA A 417 -24.27 -25.50 18.13
CA ALA A 417 -22.93 -25.27 18.64
C ALA A 417 -22.46 -23.81 18.48
N ARG A 418 -22.86 -23.11 17.41
CA ARG A 418 -22.57 -21.67 17.20
C ARG A 418 -23.47 -20.78 18.03
N GLU A 419 -24.78 -21.06 18.05
CA GLU A 419 -25.76 -20.37 18.87
C GLU A 419 -25.32 -20.32 20.35
N GLY A 420 -24.97 -21.48 20.91
CA GLY A 420 -24.51 -21.58 22.31
C GLY A 420 -23.14 -20.92 22.56
N VAL A 421 -22.21 -20.96 21.60
CA VAL A 421 -20.92 -20.26 21.73
C VAL A 421 -21.11 -18.73 21.66
N MET A 422 -21.95 -18.25 20.75
CA MET A 422 -22.31 -16.83 20.65
C MET A 422 -22.95 -16.33 21.94
N GLU A 423 -23.86 -17.11 22.53
CA GLU A 423 -24.44 -16.78 23.83
C GLU A 423 -23.37 -16.65 24.92
N PHE A 424 -22.43 -17.60 25.06
CA PHE A 424 -21.34 -17.49 26.05
C PHE A 424 -20.43 -16.27 25.82
N LEU A 425 -20.21 -15.85 24.57
CA LEU A 425 -19.46 -14.64 24.25
C LEU A 425 -20.22 -13.37 24.67
N LEU A 426 -21.54 -13.34 24.48
CA LEU A 426 -22.38 -12.17 24.77
C LEU A 426 -22.82 -12.08 26.25
N VAL A 427 -22.86 -13.18 27.00
CA VAL A 427 -23.17 -13.20 28.44
C VAL A 427 -22.32 -12.19 29.21
N ASN A 428 -21.00 -12.18 29.02
CA ASN A 428 -20.09 -11.26 29.69
C ASN A 428 -19.62 -10.06 28.82
N HIS A 429 -20.24 -9.82 27.65
CA HIS A 429 -19.98 -8.64 26.83
C HIS A 429 -20.87 -7.45 27.26
N PRO A 430 -20.36 -6.21 27.34
CA PRO A 430 -21.13 -5.03 27.70
C PRO A 430 -22.06 -4.58 26.54
N LEU A 431 -23.07 -3.76 26.86
CA LEU A 431 -24.05 -3.24 25.90
C LEU A 431 -23.54 -1.98 25.16
N ASP A 432 -22.24 -1.97 24.84
CA ASP A 432 -21.48 -0.80 24.42
C ASP A 432 -21.67 -0.39 22.96
N CYS A 433 -22.46 -1.13 22.17
CA CYS A 433 -22.50 -0.99 20.71
C CYS A 433 -22.65 0.46 20.17
N PRO A 434 -23.47 1.36 20.76
CA PRO A 434 -23.52 2.76 20.32
C PRO A 434 -22.22 3.54 20.57
N ILE A 435 -21.59 3.31 21.73
CA ILE A 435 -20.32 3.93 22.17
C ILE A 435 -19.08 3.10 21.77
N CYS A 436 -19.24 2.16 20.85
CA CYS A 436 -18.18 1.32 20.32
C CYS A 436 -17.73 1.87 18.96
N ASP A 437 -16.45 2.23 18.83
CA ASP A 437 -15.92 2.78 17.58
C ASP A 437 -15.86 1.75 16.43
N GLN A 438 -15.96 0.46 16.76
CA GLN A 438 -16.06 -0.65 15.82
C GLN A 438 -17.52 -1.06 15.52
N GLY A 439 -18.52 -0.35 16.07
CA GLY A 439 -19.93 -0.61 15.74
C GLY A 439 -20.18 -0.44 14.24
N GLY A 440 -20.72 -1.48 13.59
CA GLY A 440 -20.88 -1.54 12.13
C GLY A 440 -19.67 -2.07 11.34
N GLU A 441 -18.62 -2.54 12.02
CA GLU A 441 -17.51 -3.34 11.42
C GLU A 441 -16.98 -4.39 12.44
N CYS A 442 -17.88 -4.91 13.26
CA CYS A 442 -17.57 -5.76 14.41
C CYS A 442 -17.91 -7.22 14.08
N ASP A 443 -16.87 -8.06 13.94
CA ASP A 443 -16.95 -9.53 13.81
C ASP A 443 -18.04 -10.12 14.74
N LEU A 444 -18.09 -9.68 16.01
CA LEU A 444 -19.06 -10.18 17.00
C LEU A 444 -20.50 -9.74 16.74
N GLN A 445 -20.72 -8.52 16.24
CA GLN A 445 -22.05 -8.03 15.87
C GLN A 445 -22.57 -8.82 14.67
N ASP A 446 -21.78 -8.91 13.61
CA ASP A 446 -22.19 -9.49 12.33
C ASP A 446 -22.36 -11.01 12.43
N GLN A 447 -21.43 -11.70 13.10
CA GLN A 447 -21.54 -13.15 13.34
C GLN A 447 -22.65 -13.48 14.35
N SER A 448 -23.06 -12.57 15.24
CA SER A 448 -24.25 -12.75 16.08
C SER A 448 -25.53 -12.66 15.25
N MET A 449 -25.64 -11.66 14.36
CA MET A 449 -26.80 -11.53 13.48
C MET A 449 -26.92 -12.68 12.46
N ALA A 450 -25.80 -13.24 12.01
CA ALA A 450 -25.77 -14.31 10.99
C ALA A 450 -25.80 -15.75 11.55
N PHE A 451 -25.29 -15.98 12.76
CA PHE A 451 -25.10 -17.34 13.33
C PHE A 451 -25.45 -17.47 14.83
N GLY A 452 -25.93 -16.41 15.47
CA GLY A 452 -26.31 -16.37 16.88
C GLY A 452 -27.78 -16.72 17.15
N SER A 453 -28.17 -16.59 18.42
CA SER A 453 -29.56 -16.60 18.87
C SER A 453 -30.19 -15.21 18.67
N ASP A 454 -31.51 -15.15 18.49
CA ASP A 454 -32.28 -13.89 18.44
C ASP A 454 -32.30 -13.13 19.77
N LYS A 455 -32.09 -13.84 20.88
CA LYS A 455 -32.08 -13.32 22.25
C LYS A 455 -31.07 -14.04 23.14
N GLY A 456 -30.57 -13.33 24.16
CA GLY A 456 -29.85 -13.91 25.28
C GLY A 456 -30.79 -14.40 26.38
N ARG A 457 -30.31 -15.32 27.24
CA ARG A 457 -31.07 -15.87 28.38
C ARG A 457 -30.60 -15.41 29.76
N LEU A 458 -29.63 -14.50 29.82
CA LEU A 458 -29.10 -13.93 31.07
C LEU A 458 -30.16 -13.04 31.73
N GLN A 459 -30.50 -13.33 32.99
CA GLN A 459 -31.31 -12.46 33.85
C GLN A 459 -30.38 -11.74 34.83
N ASN A 460 -30.27 -10.42 34.70
CA ASN A 460 -29.33 -9.60 35.47
C ASN A 460 -29.67 -9.53 36.97
N ASP A 461 -30.85 -10.02 37.39
CA ASP A 461 -31.38 -9.95 38.75
C ASP A 461 -30.55 -10.76 39.78
N TYR A 462 -29.75 -11.71 39.28
CA TYR A 462 -28.84 -12.54 40.08
C TYR A 462 -27.40 -12.53 39.56
N ASP A 463 -27.22 -12.58 38.23
CA ASP A 463 -25.90 -12.65 37.58
C ASP A 463 -25.55 -11.33 36.88
N GLY A 464 -24.78 -10.48 37.56
CA GLY A 464 -24.19 -9.28 36.95
C GLY A 464 -23.09 -9.62 35.94
N LYS A 465 -23.03 -8.87 34.83
CA LYS A 465 -21.91 -8.93 33.88
C LYS A 465 -20.59 -8.56 34.59
N ARG A 466 -19.50 -9.27 34.28
CA ARG A 466 -18.17 -8.87 34.78
C ARG A 466 -17.79 -7.47 34.30
N ALA A 467 -16.97 -6.79 35.10
CA ALA A 467 -16.21 -5.62 34.68
C ALA A 467 -14.71 -5.95 34.61
N VAL A 468 -13.99 -5.30 33.71
CA VAL A 468 -12.53 -5.40 33.55
C VAL A 468 -11.98 -3.98 33.37
N GLU A 469 -10.98 -3.64 34.17
CA GLU A 469 -10.25 -2.37 34.10
C GLU A 469 -9.54 -2.19 32.75
N ASP A 470 -9.57 -0.96 32.23
CA ASP A 470 -8.91 -0.55 30.98
C ASP A 470 -7.42 -0.26 31.22
N LYS A 471 -6.56 -0.69 30.29
CA LYS A 471 -5.08 -0.63 30.42
C LYS A 471 -4.53 0.51 29.57
N ASP A 472 -3.71 1.38 30.14
CA ASP A 472 -2.89 2.30 29.33
C ASP A 472 -1.70 1.54 28.75
N ILE A 473 -1.74 1.34 27.44
CA ILE A 473 -0.69 0.72 26.64
C ILE A 473 -0.06 1.69 25.64
N GLY A 474 -0.42 2.98 25.70
CA GLY A 474 0.17 4.05 24.88
C GLY A 474 -0.83 5.01 24.21
N PRO A 475 -0.30 6.01 23.45
CA PRO A 475 -1.11 7.01 22.77
C PRO A 475 -1.81 6.50 21.49
N LEU A 476 -1.50 5.29 21.02
CA LEU A 476 -2.02 4.75 19.75
C LEU A 476 -3.29 3.90 19.90
N VAL A 477 -3.28 2.96 20.85
CA VAL A 477 -4.35 1.97 21.04
C VAL A 477 -5.13 2.28 22.32
N LYS A 478 -6.37 2.74 22.16
CA LYS A 478 -7.34 2.90 23.24
C LYS A 478 -7.93 1.53 23.57
N THR A 479 -7.75 1.10 24.82
CA THR A 479 -8.35 -0.14 25.32
C THR A 479 -9.75 0.13 25.88
N SER A 480 -10.63 -0.87 25.78
CA SER A 480 -11.90 -0.94 26.51
C SER A 480 -12.19 -2.42 26.83
N MET A 481 -11.55 -2.90 27.88
CA MET A 481 -11.30 -4.32 28.14
C MET A 481 -12.53 -5.10 28.57
N ASN A 482 -13.57 -4.41 29.04
CA ASN A 482 -14.93 -4.96 29.21
C ASN A 482 -15.41 -5.68 27.94
N ARG A 483 -15.12 -5.12 26.76
CA ARG A 483 -15.54 -5.64 25.45
C ARG A 483 -14.73 -6.85 25.00
N CYS A 484 -13.63 -7.19 25.69
CA CYS A 484 -12.71 -8.24 25.26
C CYS A 484 -13.32 -9.63 25.44
N ILE A 485 -13.36 -10.42 24.35
CA ILE A 485 -13.78 -11.83 24.32
C ILE A 485 -12.61 -12.83 24.47
N GLN A 486 -11.44 -12.36 24.92
CA GLN A 486 -10.21 -13.14 25.13
C GLN A 486 -9.81 -14.08 23.96
N CYS A 487 -10.00 -13.62 22.72
CA CYS A 487 -9.68 -14.38 21.50
C CYS A 487 -8.17 -14.57 21.22
N THR A 488 -7.30 -13.94 22.02
CA THR A 488 -5.83 -13.94 21.95
C THR A 488 -5.19 -13.63 20.59
N ARG A 489 -5.91 -13.00 19.64
CA ARG A 489 -5.30 -12.53 18.36
C ARG A 489 -4.17 -11.51 18.63
N CYS A 490 -4.45 -10.51 19.46
CA CYS A 490 -3.49 -9.49 19.91
C CYS A 490 -2.25 -10.05 20.63
N VAL A 491 -2.43 -10.99 21.56
CA VAL A 491 -1.32 -11.68 22.28
C VAL A 491 -0.43 -12.46 21.30
N ARG A 492 -1.03 -13.18 20.34
CA ARG A 492 -0.28 -13.89 19.30
C ARG A 492 0.46 -12.91 18.39
N PHE A 493 -0.21 -11.88 17.87
CA PHE A 493 0.44 -10.86 17.04
C PHE A 493 1.64 -10.18 17.74
N ALA A 494 1.49 -9.83 19.02
CA ALA A 494 2.56 -9.24 19.83
C ALA A 494 3.79 -10.17 19.89
N ASN A 495 3.60 -11.47 20.11
CA ASN A 495 4.69 -12.45 20.20
C ASN A 495 5.25 -12.87 18.83
N GLU A 496 4.38 -13.05 17.83
CA GLU A 496 4.68 -13.71 16.56
C GLU A 496 5.15 -12.71 15.49
N ILE A 497 4.52 -11.55 15.37
CA ILE A 497 4.75 -10.62 14.24
C ILE A 497 5.40 -9.31 14.68
N ALA A 498 4.87 -8.66 15.72
CA ALA A 498 5.50 -7.46 16.30
C ALA A 498 6.73 -7.78 17.17
N GLY A 499 6.85 -9.04 17.62
CA GLY A 499 8.00 -9.56 18.36
C GLY A 499 8.26 -8.94 19.73
N VAL A 500 7.28 -8.26 20.32
CA VAL A 500 7.36 -7.62 21.64
C VAL A 500 6.47 -8.40 22.62
N ALA A 501 7.09 -9.25 23.44
CA ALA A 501 6.42 -10.22 24.31
C ALA A 501 5.77 -9.62 25.59
N ASP A 502 5.30 -8.37 25.50
CA ASP A 502 4.72 -7.63 26.63
C ASP A 502 3.21 -7.89 26.82
N PHE A 503 2.53 -8.34 25.76
CA PHE A 503 1.08 -8.53 25.76
C PHE A 503 0.73 -9.98 26.09
N GLY A 504 0.07 -10.20 27.22
CA GLY A 504 -0.20 -11.55 27.74
C GLY A 504 -1.64 -11.78 28.20
N THR A 505 -1.86 -12.94 28.82
CA THR A 505 -3.07 -13.29 29.57
C THR A 505 -2.73 -13.44 31.05
N THR A 506 -3.32 -12.60 31.89
CA THR A 506 -3.15 -12.63 33.36
C THR A 506 -4.44 -13.15 34.01
N GLY A 507 -4.35 -13.68 35.24
CA GLY A 507 -5.49 -14.32 35.91
C GLY A 507 -5.91 -15.65 35.26
N ARG A 508 -7.14 -16.12 35.55
CA ARG A 508 -7.67 -17.40 35.06
C ARG A 508 -9.21 -17.41 35.07
N GLY A 509 -9.84 -18.11 34.13
CA GLY A 509 -11.31 -18.24 34.10
C GLY A 509 -11.98 -16.92 33.69
N ASN A 510 -13.07 -16.54 34.36
CA ASN A 510 -13.79 -15.31 34.02
C ASN A 510 -12.97 -14.04 34.32
N GLU A 511 -12.08 -14.12 35.31
CA GLU A 511 -11.12 -13.09 35.73
C GLU A 511 -9.87 -13.04 34.83
N MET A 512 -9.81 -13.83 33.74
CA MET A 512 -8.65 -13.79 32.84
C MET A 512 -8.65 -12.49 32.01
N GLN A 513 -7.67 -11.64 32.28
CA GLN A 513 -7.50 -10.36 31.60
C GLN A 513 -6.46 -10.48 30.49
N ILE A 514 -6.58 -9.63 29.46
CA ILE A 514 -5.58 -9.47 28.40
C ILE A 514 -4.93 -8.09 28.57
N GLY A 515 -3.61 -8.02 28.38
CA GLY A 515 -2.85 -6.77 28.47
C GLY A 515 -1.44 -6.99 28.97
N THR A 516 -0.80 -5.91 29.38
CA THR A 516 0.45 -5.91 30.14
C THR A 516 0.13 -6.13 31.63
N TYR A 517 0.97 -6.85 32.38
CA TYR A 517 0.73 -7.07 33.83
C TYR A 517 1.03 -5.83 34.69
N VAL A 518 1.96 -4.99 34.23
CA VAL A 518 2.24 -3.66 34.78
C VAL A 518 1.87 -2.61 33.74
N GLU A 519 1.74 -1.34 34.13
CA GLU A 519 1.66 -0.23 33.17
C GLU A 519 2.91 -0.22 32.29
N LYS A 520 2.75 -0.55 31.00
CA LYS A 520 3.85 -0.61 30.04
C LYS A 520 3.36 -0.18 28.66
N LEU A 521 4.11 0.72 28.03
CA LEU A 521 3.94 1.07 26.63
C LEU A 521 4.10 -0.19 25.77
N PHE A 522 3.17 -0.46 24.86
CA PHE A 522 3.33 -1.52 23.86
C PHE A 522 4.32 -1.04 22.79
N ALA A 523 5.62 -1.15 23.10
CA ALA A 523 6.71 -0.49 22.41
C ALA A 523 7.12 -1.20 21.09
N SER A 524 6.20 -1.25 20.13
CA SER A 524 6.45 -1.68 18.75
C SER A 524 5.97 -0.63 17.76
N GLU A 525 6.69 -0.53 16.65
CA GLU A 525 6.42 0.21 15.43
C GLU A 525 5.30 -0.38 14.54
N LEU A 526 4.80 -1.58 14.90
CA LEU A 526 3.68 -2.28 14.28
C LEU A 526 2.49 -2.43 15.26
N SER A 527 2.48 -1.70 16.38
CA SER A 527 1.56 -1.91 17.50
C SER A 527 0.08 -1.75 17.11
N GLY A 528 -0.25 -0.77 16.26
CA GLY A 528 -1.60 -0.41 15.86
C GLY A 528 -2.34 -1.47 15.03
N ASN A 529 -1.63 -2.46 14.47
CA ASN A 529 -2.26 -3.57 13.76
C ASN A 529 -3.12 -4.46 14.69
N VAL A 530 -2.95 -4.38 16.01
CA VAL A 530 -3.84 -5.07 16.98
C VAL A 530 -5.27 -4.54 16.97
N ILE A 531 -5.51 -3.36 16.39
CA ILE A 531 -6.84 -2.76 16.23
C ILE A 531 -7.63 -3.55 15.18
N ASP A 532 -7.11 -3.66 13.96
CA ASP A 532 -7.78 -4.37 12.86
C ASP A 532 -7.92 -5.87 13.15
N LEU A 533 -6.94 -6.43 13.86
CA LEU A 533 -7.01 -7.80 14.37
C LEU A 533 -8.13 -8.03 15.39
N CYS A 534 -8.59 -7.01 16.10
CA CYS A 534 -9.55 -7.19 17.17
C CYS A 534 -10.95 -7.47 16.59
N PRO A 535 -11.59 -8.62 16.88
CA PRO A 535 -12.94 -8.92 16.42
C PRO A 535 -14.04 -8.12 17.15
N VAL A 536 -13.64 -7.22 18.05
CA VAL A 536 -14.47 -6.48 19.00
C VAL A 536 -13.75 -5.17 19.35
N GLY A 537 -14.50 -4.08 19.56
CA GLY A 537 -13.94 -2.75 19.84
C GLY A 537 -13.34 -2.58 21.24
N ALA A 538 -12.60 -3.59 21.71
CA ALA A 538 -11.81 -3.62 22.93
C ALA A 538 -10.39 -3.06 22.74
N LEU A 539 -9.87 -3.09 21.50
CA LEU A 539 -8.65 -2.39 21.09
C LEU A 539 -9.01 -1.51 19.90
N THR A 540 -8.90 -0.20 20.06
CA THR A 540 -9.40 0.79 19.08
C THR A 540 -8.37 1.88 18.83
N SER A 541 -8.44 2.56 17.69
CA SER A 541 -7.57 3.70 17.40
C SER A 541 -7.90 4.87 18.34
N ARG A 542 -6.93 5.29 19.16
CA ARG A 542 -7.09 6.45 20.06
C ARG A 542 -7.24 7.75 19.26
N PRO A 543 -6.44 8.04 18.20
CA PRO A 543 -6.61 9.26 17.40
C PRO A 543 -7.94 9.33 16.61
N TYR A 544 -8.53 8.21 16.22
CA TYR A 544 -9.82 8.16 15.47
C TYR A 544 -11.07 8.09 16.39
N SER A 545 -10.88 7.92 17.70
CA SER A 545 -11.95 7.67 18.65
C SER A 545 -13.12 8.65 18.55
N PHE A 546 -14.33 8.11 18.35
CA PHE A 546 -15.59 8.84 18.22
C PHE A 546 -15.70 9.84 17.05
N MET A 547 -14.75 9.88 16.10
CA MET A 547 -14.78 10.88 15.00
C MET A 547 -15.77 10.57 13.86
N ALA A 548 -16.02 9.28 13.59
CA ALA A 548 -16.94 8.82 12.55
C ALA A 548 -17.46 7.39 12.83
N ARG A 549 -18.34 6.90 11.96
CA ARG A 549 -18.76 5.48 11.92
C ARG A 549 -18.53 4.85 10.55
N PRO A 550 -18.31 3.53 10.45
CA PRO A 550 -17.82 2.87 9.23
C PRO A 550 -18.68 3.13 7.99
N TRP A 551 -20.01 3.10 8.15
CA TRP A 551 -21.00 3.32 7.09
C TRP A 551 -21.05 4.76 6.55
N GLU A 552 -20.45 5.72 7.26
CA GLU A 552 -20.38 7.13 6.84
C GLU A 552 -19.15 7.42 5.97
N THR A 553 -18.17 6.51 5.98
CA THR A 553 -16.87 6.72 5.34
C THR A 553 -16.83 6.15 3.93
N ARG A 554 -16.32 6.95 3.00
CA ARG A 554 -15.85 6.48 1.70
C ARG A 554 -14.49 5.81 1.86
N LYS A 555 -14.26 4.74 1.11
CA LYS A 555 -13.02 3.95 1.10
C LYS A 555 -12.33 4.15 -0.24
N THR A 556 -11.11 4.68 -0.24
CA THR A 556 -10.26 4.82 -1.44
C THR A 556 -9.04 3.92 -1.27
N GLU A 557 -8.86 2.93 -2.13
CA GLU A 557 -7.62 2.14 -2.17
C GLU A 557 -6.46 3.00 -2.69
N SER A 558 -5.32 2.95 -2.03
CA SER A 558 -4.14 3.75 -2.38
C SER A 558 -2.85 3.08 -1.88
N ILE A 559 -1.73 3.83 -1.89
CA ILE A 559 -0.38 3.35 -1.59
C ILE A 559 0.28 4.26 -0.54
N ASP A 560 1.02 3.66 0.38
CA ASP A 560 1.80 4.36 1.39
C ASP A 560 3.12 4.93 0.82
N VAL A 561 3.56 6.05 1.40
CA VAL A 561 4.78 6.80 1.07
C VAL A 561 5.61 7.16 2.32
N MET A 562 5.26 6.59 3.48
CA MET A 562 5.94 6.84 4.76
C MET A 562 7.26 6.07 4.92
N ASP A 563 7.42 4.98 4.17
CA ASP A 563 8.65 4.21 3.98
C ASP A 563 8.83 3.86 2.48
N SER A 564 9.85 3.07 2.14
CA SER A 564 10.13 2.65 0.76
C SER A 564 9.45 1.35 0.34
N LEU A 565 8.63 0.73 1.21
CA LEU A 565 8.01 -0.57 0.94
C LEU A 565 6.79 -0.47 0.01
N GLY A 566 6.15 0.70 -0.04
CA GLY A 566 4.94 0.94 -0.83
C GLY A 566 3.75 0.12 -0.32
N SER A 567 3.53 0.10 0.99
CA SER A 567 2.47 -0.70 1.62
C SER A 567 1.10 -0.36 1.04
N ASN A 568 0.30 -1.38 0.69
CA ASN A 568 -1.05 -1.17 0.18
C ASN A 568 -1.99 -0.71 1.30
N ILE A 569 -2.74 0.37 1.08
CA ILE A 569 -3.64 0.98 2.08
C ILE A 569 -5.06 1.21 1.54
N VAL A 570 -5.99 1.43 2.46
CA VAL A 570 -7.28 2.07 2.21
C VAL A 570 -7.36 3.35 3.04
N ILE A 571 -7.55 4.47 2.37
CA ILE A 571 -7.79 5.77 2.97
C ILE A 571 -9.30 5.89 3.23
N THR A 572 -9.70 6.16 4.47
CA THR A 572 -11.11 6.39 4.81
C THR A 572 -11.40 7.88 5.01
N HIS A 573 -12.42 8.39 4.33
CA HIS A 573 -12.74 9.82 4.30
C HIS A 573 -14.24 10.11 4.30
N ARG A 574 -14.62 11.31 4.74
CA ARG A 574 -16.00 11.83 4.76
C ARG A 574 -15.92 13.35 4.56
N THR A 575 -16.81 13.92 3.74
CA THR A 575 -17.03 15.38 3.64
C THR A 575 -15.75 16.26 3.55
N GLY A 576 -14.77 15.87 2.75
CA GLY A 576 -13.53 16.65 2.58
C GLY A 576 -12.41 16.36 3.59
N GLU A 577 -12.59 15.37 4.48
CA GLU A 577 -11.66 15.08 5.58
C GLU A 577 -11.28 13.59 5.63
N ILE A 578 -10.00 13.30 5.88
CA ILE A 578 -9.49 11.93 6.11
C ILE A 578 -9.58 11.59 7.60
N PHE A 579 -10.07 10.39 7.94
CA PHE A 579 -10.31 9.99 9.33
C PHE A 579 -9.31 8.96 9.84
N ARG A 580 -9.03 7.93 9.05
CA ARG A 580 -8.03 6.89 9.37
C ARG A 580 -7.53 6.21 8.10
N ILE A 581 -6.34 5.62 8.20
CA ILE A 581 -5.73 4.76 7.19
C ILE A 581 -5.72 3.34 7.76
N ILE A 582 -6.14 2.36 6.95
CA ILE A 582 -6.14 0.94 7.28
C ILE A 582 -5.35 0.16 6.20
N PRO A 583 -4.78 -1.01 6.52
CA PRO A 583 -4.08 -1.83 5.53
C PRO A 583 -5.04 -2.35 4.46
N ARG A 584 -4.49 -2.61 3.26
CA ARG A 584 -5.12 -3.41 2.21
C ARG A 584 -4.24 -4.64 1.96
N MET A 585 -4.89 -5.80 1.77
CA MET A 585 -4.17 -7.07 1.62
C MET A 585 -3.28 -7.08 0.37
N ASN A 586 -2.00 -7.44 0.54
CA ASN A 586 -1.05 -7.66 -0.55
C ASN A 586 0.05 -8.66 -0.12
N ASP A 587 -0.19 -9.94 -0.40
CA ASP A 587 0.70 -11.07 -0.07
C ASP A 587 2.12 -10.97 -0.64
N ASP A 588 2.34 -10.16 -1.68
CA ASP A 588 3.66 -9.88 -2.24
C ASP A 588 4.44 -8.84 -1.41
N VAL A 589 3.74 -7.85 -0.83
CA VAL A 589 4.33 -6.65 -0.19
C VAL A 589 4.11 -6.69 1.32
N ASN A 590 3.00 -6.16 1.82
CA ASN A 590 2.77 -5.90 3.24
C ASN A 590 1.91 -6.94 3.98
N GLU A 591 1.52 -8.04 3.32
CA GLU A 591 0.47 -8.97 3.77
C GLU A 591 -0.80 -8.21 4.17
N GLU A 592 -1.10 -8.12 5.47
CA GLU A 592 -2.27 -7.46 6.05
C GLU A 592 -1.86 -6.32 7.02
N TRP A 593 -0.58 -5.92 7.00
CA TRP A 593 0.04 -5.04 7.99
C TRP A 593 0.40 -3.68 7.41
N ILE A 594 0.50 -2.68 8.28
CA ILE A 594 1.13 -1.37 8.00
C ILE A 594 1.89 -0.88 9.24
N SER A 595 2.83 0.05 9.05
CA SER A 595 3.53 0.67 10.18
C SER A 595 2.63 1.64 10.95
N ASP A 596 2.97 1.92 12.21
CA ASP A 596 2.25 2.92 13.00
C ASP A 596 2.40 4.34 12.43
N LYS A 597 3.51 4.62 11.75
CA LYS A 597 3.71 5.87 10.98
C LYS A 597 2.69 5.97 9.84
N THR A 598 2.54 4.91 9.04
CA THR A 598 1.53 4.77 7.98
C THR A 598 0.11 4.98 8.50
N ARG A 599 -0.21 4.35 9.64
CA ARG A 599 -1.55 4.31 10.22
C ARG A 599 -1.97 5.63 10.87
N PHE A 600 -1.05 6.29 11.57
CA PHE A 600 -1.39 7.36 12.50
C PHE A 600 -0.88 8.77 12.13
N ALA A 601 0.06 8.93 11.18
CA ALA A 601 0.47 10.27 10.70
C ALA A 601 -0.60 10.98 9.84
N VAL A 602 -1.80 10.40 9.71
CA VAL A 602 -2.97 10.94 8.99
C VAL A 602 -3.45 12.29 9.54
N ASP A 603 -3.21 12.58 10.82
CA ASP A 603 -3.48 13.87 11.46
C ASP A 603 -2.52 14.98 10.97
N GLY A 604 -1.29 14.63 10.61
CA GLY A 604 -0.31 15.53 9.98
C GLY A 604 -0.80 16.08 8.65
N LEU A 605 -1.58 15.31 7.87
CA LEU A 605 -2.18 15.75 6.59
C LEU A 605 -3.15 16.93 6.74
N LYS A 606 -3.62 17.24 7.95
CA LYS A 606 -4.52 18.37 8.27
C LYS A 606 -3.79 19.59 8.86
N ARG A 607 -2.51 19.46 9.22
CA ARG A 607 -1.76 20.46 9.99
C ARG A 607 -0.54 20.97 9.23
N GLN A 608 -0.17 22.24 9.44
CA GLN A 608 0.92 22.92 8.72
C GLN A 608 0.85 22.77 7.19
N ARG A 609 -0.37 22.68 6.63
CA ARG A 609 -0.58 22.51 5.19
C ARG A 609 -0.37 23.83 4.46
N LEU A 610 0.32 23.76 3.33
CA LEU A 610 0.44 24.88 2.41
C LEU A 610 -0.83 24.93 1.56
N THR A 611 -1.60 26.01 1.69
CA THR A 611 -2.93 26.18 1.08
C THR A 611 -3.00 27.31 0.06
N GLN A 612 -2.00 28.19 -0.02
CA GLN A 612 -1.94 29.32 -0.95
C GLN A 612 -0.49 29.52 -1.43
N PRO A 613 -0.27 30.00 -2.67
CA PRO A 613 1.05 30.46 -3.09
C PRO A 613 1.52 31.63 -2.23
N MET A 614 2.83 31.72 -1.98
CA MET A 614 3.41 32.83 -1.19
C MET A 614 4.70 33.34 -1.82
N LEU A 615 4.97 34.64 -1.65
CA LEU A 615 6.20 35.31 -2.03
C LEU A 615 6.81 36.05 -0.85
N LYS A 616 8.14 36.02 -0.73
CA LYS A 616 8.87 36.68 0.36
C LYS A 616 8.99 38.18 0.10
N LYS A 617 8.09 38.96 0.69
CA LYS A 617 7.99 40.43 0.58
C LYS A 617 8.44 41.04 1.91
N ASN A 618 9.45 41.91 1.89
CA ASN A 618 10.09 42.53 3.07
C ASN A 618 10.61 41.50 4.11
N GLY A 619 11.07 40.33 3.66
CA GLY A 619 11.60 39.25 4.51
C GLY A 619 10.56 38.25 5.02
N ASN A 620 9.29 38.63 5.06
CA ASN A 620 8.18 37.75 5.44
C ASN A 620 7.57 37.09 4.22
N LEU A 621 7.09 35.86 4.35
CA LEU A 621 6.24 35.21 3.34
C LEU A 621 4.84 35.82 3.39
N VAL A 622 4.33 36.25 2.24
CA VAL A 622 3.01 36.88 2.09
C VAL A 622 2.24 36.13 1.00
N PRO A 623 0.94 35.82 1.18
CA PRO A 623 0.11 35.24 0.13
C PRO A 623 0.16 36.03 -1.18
N ALA A 624 0.12 35.29 -2.28
CA ALA A 624 0.21 35.80 -3.64
C ALA A 624 -0.67 34.96 -4.59
N THR A 625 -1.12 35.52 -5.70
CA THR A 625 -1.91 34.76 -6.68
C THR A 625 -1.01 33.83 -7.49
N TRP A 626 -1.58 32.76 -8.05
CA TRP A 626 -0.83 31.82 -8.89
C TRP A 626 -0.13 32.53 -10.05
N GLU A 627 -0.75 33.54 -10.66
CA GLU A 627 -0.18 34.33 -11.76
C GLU A 627 1.04 35.14 -11.31
N GLU A 628 0.99 35.77 -10.13
CA GLU A 628 2.14 36.53 -9.60
C GLU A 628 3.34 35.60 -9.34
N VAL A 629 3.11 34.48 -8.64
CA VAL A 629 4.20 33.57 -8.26
C VAL A 629 4.78 32.85 -9.49
N LEU A 630 3.92 32.38 -10.42
CA LEU A 630 4.36 31.74 -11.66
C LEU A 630 5.15 32.72 -12.54
N PHE A 631 4.75 33.99 -12.64
CA PHE A 631 5.49 34.99 -13.42
C PHE A 631 6.86 35.32 -12.80
N VAL A 632 6.93 35.51 -11.48
CA VAL A 632 8.20 35.73 -10.76
C VAL A 632 9.15 34.54 -10.97
N ILE A 633 8.66 33.30 -10.78
CA ILE A 633 9.46 32.08 -10.96
C ILE A 633 9.91 31.91 -12.41
N ALA A 634 9.00 32.06 -13.38
CA ALA A 634 9.32 31.93 -14.80
C ALA A 634 10.36 32.94 -15.27
N ASN A 635 10.35 34.16 -14.72
CA ASN A 635 11.38 35.16 -15.03
C ASN A 635 12.71 34.83 -14.35
N LYS A 636 12.70 34.38 -13.08
CA LYS A 636 13.94 33.92 -12.40
C LYS A 636 14.60 32.73 -13.11
N LEU A 637 13.80 31.80 -13.64
CA LEU A 637 14.29 30.68 -14.47
C LEU A 637 14.87 31.12 -15.83
N LYS A 638 14.39 32.23 -16.42
CA LYS A 638 14.95 32.82 -17.66
C LYS A 638 16.20 33.66 -17.40
N GLU A 639 16.25 34.36 -16.28
CA GLU A 639 17.36 35.24 -15.88
C GLU A 639 18.60 34.47 -15.40
N THR A 640 18.41 33.28 -14.82
CA THR A 640 19.49 32.51 -14.20
C THR A 640 20.19 31.63 -15.24
N PRO A 641 21.53 31.71 -15.39
CA PRO A 641 22.31 30.80 -16.23
C PRO A 641 22.08 29.32 -15.85
N SER A 642 21.94 28.44 -16.84
CA SER A 642 21.48 27.06 -16.62
C SER A 642 22.44 26.19 -15.79
N ASP A 643 23.71 26.57 -15.70
CA ASP A 643 24.72 25.99 -14.80
C ASP A 643 24.47 26.31 -13.32
N LYS A 644 23.68 27.36 -13.01
CA LYS A 644 23.44 27.90 -11.66
C LYS A 644 22.01 27.71 -11.16
N VAL A 645 21.18 27.03 -11.93
CA VAL A 645 19.88 26.51 -11.49
C VAL A 645 20.11 25.07 -11.02
N ALA A 646 19.44 24.66 -9.94
CA ALA A 646 19.33 23.24 -9.55
C ALA A 646 17.94 22.91 -9.01
N ALA A 647 17.53 21.65 -9.18
CA ALA A 647 16.30 21.07 -8.66
C ALA A 647 16.61 19.89 -7.76
N ILE A 648 15.88 19.76 -6.65
CA ILE A 648 16.03 18.66 -5.69
C ILE A 648 14.64 18.11 -5.35
N ALA A 649 14.42 16.82 -5.62
CA ALA A 649 13.18 16.11 -5.32
C ALA A 649 13.29 15.30 -4.02
N GLY A 650 12.33 15.54 -3.12
CA GLY A 650 12.24 14.88 -1.82
C GLY A 650 11.50 13.55 -1.80
N GLY A 651 11.61 12.87 -0.67
CA GLY A 651 11.31 11.44 -0.53
C GLY A 651 9.86 10.97 -0.74
N MET A 652 8.90 11.88 -0.91
CA MET A 652 7.45 11.58 -0.99
C MET A 652 6.83 11.85 -2.37
N ASN A 653 7.64 12.20 -3.38
CA ASN A 653 7.16 12.59 -4.70
C ASN A 653 6.80 11.40 -5.60
N ASP A 654 5.76 11.61 -6.39
CA ASP A 654 5.32 10.75 -7.49
C ASP A 654 6.23 10.88 -8.73
N ALA A 655 6.27 9.82 -9.53
CA ALA A 655 7.09 9.75 -10.75
C ALA A 655 6.68 10.83 -11.77
N GLU A 656 5.39 11.12 -11.93
CA GLU A 656 4.86 12.14 -12.85
C GLU A 656 5.44 13.53 -12.55
N SER A 657 5.49 13.93 -11.27
CA SER A 657 6.02 15.23 -10.87
C SER A 657 7.55 15.31 -10.97
N MET A 658 8.26 14.21 -10.71
CA MET A 658 9.71 14.15 -10.89
C MET A 658 10.13 14.18 -12.37
N ILE A 659 9.41 13.49 -13.27
CA ILE A 659 9.69 13.63 -14.72
C ILE A 659 9.30 15.01 -15.24
N ALA A 660 8.25 15.63 -14.69
CA ALA A 660 7.90 17.02 -15.04
C ALA A 660 9.02 18.00 -14.70
N LEU A 661 9.63 17.86 -13.51
CA LEU A 661 10.72 18.72 -13.07
C LEU A 661 11.98 18.48 -13.93
N LYS A 662 12.28 17.21 -14.25
CA LYS A 662 13.36 16.84 -15.17
C LYS A 662 13.17 17.43 -16.55
N ASP A 663 12.06 17.16 -17.24
CA ASP A 663 11.84 17.68 -18.60
C ASP A 663 11.82 19.22 -18.65
N LEU A 664 11.37 19.91 -17.59
CA LEU A 664 11.47 21.37 -17.49
C LEU A 664 12.93 21.85 -17.46
N PHE A 665 13.75 21.26 -16.58
CA PHE A 665 15.15 21.65 -16.40
C PHE A 665 16.01 21.28 -17.61
N ASN A 666 15.80 20.10 -18.20
CA ASN A 666 16.44 19.69 -19.45
C ASN A 666 16.06 20.62 -20.61
N LYS A 667 14.82 21.12 -20.69
CA LYS A 667 14.42 22.17 -21.67
C LYS A 667 15.06 23.54 -21.41
N LEU A 668 15.41 23.85 -20.16
CA LEU A 668 16.22 25.01 -19.79
C LEU A 668 17.74 24.75 -19.94
N ASN A 669 18.14 23.65 -20.59
CA ASN A 669 19.52 23.24 -20.79
C ASN A 669 20.29 23.09 -19.46
N SER A 670 19.64 22.53 -18.44
CA SER A 670 20.21 22.23 -17.13
C SER A 670 19.97 20.77 -16.75
N GLU A 671 21.04 19.99 -16.63
CA GLU A 671 20.99 18.60 -16.12
C GLU A 671 21.11 18.56 -14.58
N ASN A 672 20.82 19.66 -13.88
CA ASN A 672 21.00 19.81 -12.43
C ASN A 672 19.76 19.38 -11.63
N ILE A 673 19.23 18.18 -11.90
CA ILE A 673 18.11 17.60 -11.14
C ILE A 673 18.62 16.45 -10.26
N TYR A 674 18.30 16.54 -8.97
CA TYR A 674 18.84 15.67 -7.94
C TYR A 674 17.73 15.06 -7.06
N THR A 675 18.02 13.93 -6.40
CA THR A 675 17.27 13.48 -5.20
C THR A 675 17.81 14.16 -3.95
N GLU A 676 17.04 14.17 -2.86
CA GLU A 676 17.59 14.43 -1.51
C GLU A 676 18.52 13.32 -1.02
N ASP A 677 18.22 12.08 -1.39
CA ASP A 677 18.97 10.92 -0.94
C ASP A 677 20.35 10.82 -1.63
N TYR A 678 21.29 10.23 -0.90
CA TYR A 678 22.67 10.01 -1.32
C TYR A 678 22.83 8.60 -1.91
N PHE A 679 23.63 8.44 -2.96
CA PHE A 679 23.89 7.16 -3.61
C PHE A 679 25.24 7.19 -4.37
N PRO A 680 25.98 6.06 -4.46
CA PRO A 680 27.24 6.02 -5.21
C PRO A 680 27.02 6.15 -6.72
N THR A 681 27.96 6.80 -7.41
CA THR A 681 27.97 6.91 -8.88
C THR A 681 28.90 5.90 -9.56
N SER A 682 29.94 5.41 -8.89
CA SER A 682 30.71 4.24 -9.29
C SER A 682 29.98 2.93 -8.91
N SER A 683 30.59 1.77 -9.18
CA SER A 683 29.95 0.44 -9.00
C SER A 683 28.69 0.23 -9.85
N GLY A 684 28.64 0.91 -11.01
CA GLY A 684 27.53 0.92 -11.96
C GLY A 684 26.41 1.93 -11.66
N GLY A 685 26.50 2.66 -10.54
CA GLY A 685 25.62 3.78 -10.20
C GLY A 685 24.13 3.50 -10.39
N THR A 686 23.41 4.48 -10.94
CA THR A 686 21.98 4.43 -11.26
C THR A 686 21.66 3.86 -12.65
N ASP A 687 22.66 3.53 -13.47
CA ASP A 687 22.46 3.07 -14.86
C ASP A 687 21.88 1.64 -14.92
N ILE A 688 22.12 0.83 -13.89
CA ILE A 688 21.64 -0.56 -13.79
C ILE A 688 20.70 -0.65 -12.60
N ARG A 689 19.39 -0.84 -12.86
CA ARG A 689 18.33 -0.94 -11.82
C ARG A 689 18.69 -1.88 -10.67
N ALA A 690 19.34 -3.00 -10.98
CA ALA A 690 19.75 -4.00 -10.01
C ALA A 690 20.73 -3.52 -8.90
N ASN A 691 21.30 -2.31 -9.05
CA ASN A 691 22.17 -1.70 -8.04
C ASN A 691 21.41 -1.02 -6.89
N TYR A 692 20.12 -0.68 -7.06
CA TYR A 692 19.36 0.13 -6.10
C TYR A 692 17.98 -0.44 -5.75
N ILE A 693 17.72 -1.70 -6.09
CA ILE A 693 16.47 -2.41 -5.76
C ILE A 693 16.71 -3.70 -4.98
N MET A 694 15.64 -4.18 -4.35
CA MET A 694 15.52 -5.51 -3.76
C MET A 694 15.24 -6.53 -4.86
N ASN A 695 16.31 -6.97 -5.51
CA ASN A 695 16.28 -7.84 -6.69
C ASN A 695 15.55 -9.18 -6.52
N ASP A 696 15.43 -9.69 -5.29
CA ASP A 696 14.80 -10.98 -4.98
C ASP A 696 13.33 -10.88 -4.53
N LYS A 697 12.76 -9.68 -4.57
CA LYS A 697 11.40 -9.34 -4.06
C LYS A 697 11.26 -9.42 -2.54
N ILE A 698 10.27 -8.72 -2.01
CA ILE A 698 9.91 -8.73 -0.59
C ILE A 698 9.49 -10.15 -0.14
N ALA A 699 8.68 -10.83 -0.95
CA ALA A 699 8.27 -12.21 -0.69
C ALA A 699 9.43 -13.23 -0.78
N GLY A 700 10.53 -12.93 -1.48
CA GLY A 700 11.69 -13.82 -1.62
C GLY A 700 12.44 -14.08 -0.31
N ILE A 701 12.23 -13.25 0.72
CA ILE A 701 12.73 -13.48 2.09
C ILE A 701 12.23 -14.84 2.62
N GLU A 702 11.03 -15.29 2.25
CA GLU A 702 10.44 -16.55 2.72
C GLU A 702 11.11 -17.80 2.08
N GLU A 703 11.98 -17.62 1.07
CA GLU A 703 12.82 -18.68 0.49
C GLU A 703 14.26 -18.70 1.04
N ALA A 704 14.67 -17.71 1.83
CA ALA A 704 16.07 -17.51 2.22
C ALA A 704 16.49 -18.43 3.38
N ASP A 705 17.64 -19.11 3.26
CA ASP A 705 18.23 -19.95 4.32
C ASP A 705 19.45 -19.32 5.02
N ALA A 706 20.01 -18.24 4.47
CA ALA A 706 20.92 -17.34 5.19
C ALA A 706 20.77 -15.89 4.73
N LEU A 707 20.70 -14.94 5.67
CA LEU A 707 20.46 -13.52 5.43
C LEU A 707 21.54 -12.65 6.07
N LEU A 708 22.23 -11.82 5.27
CA LEU A 708 23.18 -10.82 5.73
C LEU A 708 22.58 -9.42 5.63
N LEU A 709 22.40 -8.75 6.77
CA LEU A 709 22.01 -7.35 6.88
C LEU A 709 23.26 -6.46 6.98
N VAL A 710 23.33 -5.39 6.18
CA VAL A 710 24.49 -4.49 6.11
C VAL A 710 24.08 -3.03 6.23
N GLY A 711 24.51 -2.38 7.32
CA GLY A 711 24.28 -0.96 7.61
C GLY A 711 22.80 -0.55 7.60
N THR A 712 21.91 -1.45 7.98
CA THR A 712 20.46 -1.27 7.95
C THR A 712 19.84 -1.71 9.27
N ASN A 713 18.83 -0.96 9.73
CA ASN A 713 17.89 -1.37 10.75
C ASN A 713 16.50 -1.50 10.10
N PRO A 714 16.18 -2.66 9.48
CA PRO A 714 14.94 -2.83 8.73
C PRO A 714 13.70 -2.65 9.61
N ARG A 715 13.82 -2.81 10.94
CA ARG A 715 12.73 -2.56 11.88
C ARG A 715 12.17 -1.15 11.80
N TYR A 716 13.00 -0.13 11.58
CA TYR A 716 12.55 1.27 11.49
C TYR A 716 12.64 1.83 10.06
N GLU A 717 13.55 1.33 9.22
CA GLU A 717 13.66 1.70 7.81
C GLU A 717 12.48 1.18 6.96
N ALA A 718 12.01 -0.05 7.21
CA ALA A 718 10.86 -0.66 6.52
C ALA A 718 10.17 -1.71 7.43
N PRO A 719 9.36 -1.29 8.43
CA PRO A 719 8.89 -2.16 9.51
C PRO A 719 8.26 -3.49 9.09
N VAL A 720 7.45 -3.50 8.02
CA VAL A 720 6.79 -4.73 7.55
C VAL A 720 7.77 -5.67 6.80
N LEU A 721 8.89 -5.15 6.27
CA LEU A 721 10.01 -5.97 5.80
C LEU A 721 10.65 -6.73 6.97
N ASN A 722 10.83 -6.07 8.12
CA ASN A 722 11.31 -6.73 9.33
C ASN A 722 10.34 -7.81 9.83
N ALA A 723 9.03 -7.58 9.70
CA ALA A 723 8.02 -8.60 9.99
C ALA A 723 8.11 -9.83 9.05
N ARG A 724 8.47 -9.65 7.76
CA ARG A 724 8.76 -10.78 6.84
C ARG A 724 10.00 -11.57 7.29
N ILE A 725 11.08 -10.89 7.66
CA ILE A 725 12.29 -11.54 8.19
C ILE A 725 11.94 -12.33 9.46
N ARG A 726 11.15 -11.73 10.37
CA ARG A 726 10.67 -12.39 11.59
C ARG A 726 9.80 -13.62 11.29
N LYS A 727 8.85 -13.52 10.36
CA LYS A 727 8.00 -14.62 9.91
C LYS A 727 8.84 -15.79 9.41
N THR A 728 9.87 -15.52 8.60
CA THR A 728 10.82 -16.53 8.13
C THR A 728 11.67 -17.12 9.27
N TYR A 729 12.13 -16.30 10.22
CA TYR A 729 12.87 -16.74 11.41
C TYR A 729 12.06 -17.70 12.31
N LEU A 730 10.75 -17.47 12.47
CA LEU A 730 9.88 -18.35 13.24
C LEU A 730 9.45 -19.62 12.48
N ALA A 731 9.47 -19.59 11.14
CA ALA A 731 9.05 -20.71 10.29
C ALA A 731 10.20 -21.62 9.83
N THR A 732 11.44 -21.12 9.79
CA THR A 732 12.59 -21.79 9.18
C THR A 732 13.88 -21.57 10.00
N PRO A 733 14.87 -22.48 9.93
CA PRO A 733 16.16 -22.31 10.58
C PRO A 733 17.09 -21.37 9.76
N ILE A 734 16.61 -20.19 9.40
CA ILE A 734 17.37 -19.17 8.68
C ILE A 734 18.48 -18.59 9.56
N GLU A 735 19.70 -18.55 9.02
CA GLU A 735 20.86 -17.96 9.70
C GLU A 735 20.96 -16.47 9.36
N ILE A 736 20.67 -15.59 10.33
CA ILE A 736 20.71 -14.12 10.15
C ILE A 736 22.02 -13.56 10.74
N GLY A 737 22.68 -12.68 10.00
CA GLY A 737 23.89 -11.96 10.43
C GLY A 737 23.79 -10.45 10.17
N LEU A 738 24.33 -9.64 11.08
CA LEU A 738 24.26 -8.16 11.01
C LEU A 738 25.66 -7.54 11.05
N ILE A 739 25.97 -6.69 10.06
CA ILE A 739 27.10 -5.75 10.08
C ILE A 739 26.53 -4.33 10.15
N GLY A 740 26.64 -3.64 11.29
CA GLY A 740 26.04 -2.32 11.51
C GLY A 740 25.97 -1.95 13.00
N SER A 741 25.10 -1.02 13.39
CA SER A 741 24.79 -0.83 14.82
C SER A 741 24.20 -2.11 15.43
N GLU A 742 24.56 -2.42 16.67
CA GLU A 742 23.87 -3.43 17.48
C GLU A 742 22.49 -2.87 17.88
N VAL A 743 21.41 -3.47 17.36
CA VAL A 743 20.02 -2.97 17.48
C VAL A 743 19.04 -4.11 17.78
N ASP A 744 17.92 -3.80 18.43
CA ASP A 744 16.83 -4.77 18.65
C ASP A 744 15.98 -4.92 17.38
N LEU A 745 16.19 -6.03 16.66
CA LEU A 745 15.40 -6.42 15.47
C LEU A 745 14.17 -7.27 15.81
N THR A 746 13.88 -7.50 17.10
CA THR A 746 12.90 -8.43 17.69
C THR A 746 13.25 -9.93 17.63
N TYR A 747 14.14 -10.36 16.74
CA TYR A 747 14.60 -11.74 16.58
C TYR A 747 16.12 -11.86 16.78
N ASP A 748 16.59 -13.05 17.11
CA ASP A 748 18.02 -13.30 17.33
C ASP A 748 18.81 -13.27 16.01
N TYR A 749 20.04 -12.76 16.05
CA TYR A 749 20.95 -12.70 14.91
C TYR A 749 22.42 -12.81 15.35
N THR A 750 23.30 -13.20 14.43
CA THR A 750 24.75 -13.18 14.65
C THR A 750 25.28 -11.76 14.42
N TYR A 751 25.63 -11.04 15.48
CA TYR A 751 26.30 -9.75 15.34
C TYR A 751 27.75 -9.93 14.86
N LEU A 752 28.13 -9.22 13.79
CA LEU A 752 29.43 -9.32 13.13
C LEU A 752 30.29 -8.04 13.30
N GLY A 753 29.76 -6.99 13.93
CA GLY A 753 30.43 -5.71 14.18
C GLY A 753 29.97 -4.54 13.29
N SER A 754 30.30 -3.31 13.67
CA SER A 754 29.74 -2.10 13.04
C SER A 754 30.44 -1.57 11.80
N ASN A 755 31.58 -2.14 11.40
CA ASN A 755 32.45 -1.55 10.39
C ASN A 755 32.50 -2.39 9.10
N ALA A 756 32.52 -1.72 7.94
CA ALA A 756 32.62 -2.34 6.63
C ALA A 756 33.84 -3.27 6.46
N SER A 757 34.93 -3.05 7.21
CA SER A 757 36.11 -3.93 7.22
C SER A 757 35.85 -5.36 7.72
N THR A 758 34.73 -5.62 8.41
CA THR A 758 34.26 -6.98 8.71
C THR A 758 34.03 -7.78 7.43
N LEU A 759 33.61 -7.13 6.33
CA LEU A 759 33.31 -7.78 5.06
C LEU A 759 34.54 -8.44 4.41
N ASP A 760 35.74 -7.84 4.55
CA ASP A 760 37.02 -8.44 4.09
C ASP A 760 37.25 -9.84 4.69
N ASN A 761 36.79 -10.06 5.92
CA ASN A 761 37.01 -11.29 6.68
C ASN A 761 35.81 -12.24 6.68
N ILE A 762 34.66 -11.85 6.13
CA ILE A 762 33.38 -12.55 6.35
C ILE A 762 33.46 -14.04 6.02
N THR A 763 34.09 -14.41 4.89
CA THR A 763 34.23 -15.81 4.43
C THR A 763 35.09 -16.69 5.34
N SER A 764 35.82 -16.12 6.31
CA SER A 764 36.57 -16.86 7.32
C SER A 764 35.77 -17.17 8.59
N THR A 765 34.75 -16.35 8.88
CA THR A 765 33.87 -16.47 10.04
C THR A 765 33.02 -17.75 9.98
N GLU A 766 32.38 -18.12 11.09
CA GLU A 766 31.40 -19.21 11.07
C GLU A 766 30.19 -18.87 10.21
N PHE A 767 29.60 -17.69 10.42
CA PHE A 767 28.46 -17.20 9.64
C PHE A 767 28.74 -17.19 8.13
N GLY A 768 29.91 -16.71 7.69
CA GLY A 768 30.28 -16.69 6.28
C GLY A 768 30.44 -18.09 5.65
N LYS A 769 30.71 -19.13 6.44
CA LYS A 769 30.69 -20.53 5.98
C LYS A 769 29.26 -21.03 5.82
N LYS A 770 28.37 -20.69 6.76
CA LYS A 770 26.93 -20.99 6.65
C LYS A 770 26.34 -20.30 5.40
N LEU A 771 26.56 -18.99 5.25
CA LEU A 771 26.16 -18.18 4.09
C LEU A 771 26.70 -18.74 2.75
N ALA A 772 27.93 -19.27 2.73
CA ALA A 772 28.51 -19.90 1.53
C ALA A 772 28.03 -21.36 1.27
N SER A 773 27.34 -21.97 2.24
CA SER A 773 26.69 -23.29 2.11
C SER A 773 25.18 -23.23 1.88
N ALA A 774 24.60 -22.04 2.02
CA ALA A 774 23.19 -21.73 1.80
C ALA A 774 22.78 -21.96 0.34
N LYS A 775 21.52 -22.35 0.12
CA LYS A 775 20.92 -22.57 -1.20
C LYS A 775 20.31 -21.30 -1.78
N SER A 776 19.78 -20.45 -0.90
CA SER A 776 19.13 -19.18 -1.15
C SER A 776 19.75 -18.09 -0.26
N PRO A 777 21.07 -17.82 -0.36
CA PRO A 777 21.69 -16.74 0.39
C PRO A 777 21.14 -15.39 -0.06
N MET A 778 20.84 -14.51 0.89
CA MET A 778 20.37 -13.16 0.67
C MET A 778 21.27 -12.13 1.37
N ILE A 779 21.53 -11.01 0.73
CA ILE A 779 22.21 -9.84 1.29
C ILE A 779 21.28 -8.64 1.11
N ILE A 780 20.98 -7.91 2.20
CA ILE A 780 20.25 -6.63 2.18
C ILE A 780 21.18 -5.54 2.71
N VAL A 781 21.35 -4.45 1.96
CA VAL A 781 22.12 -3.27 2.36
C VAL A 781 21.25 -2.01 2.30
N SER A 782 21.31 -1.13 3.31
CA SER A 782 20.60 0.16 3.24
C SER A 782 21.25 1.08 2.21
N SER A 783 20.45 1.80 1.44
CA SER A 783 20.94 2.89 0.59
C SER A 783 21.69 3.98 1.39
N GLU A 784 21.32 4.24 2.65
CA GLU A 784 22.09 5.16 3.53
C GLU A 784 23.49 4.60 3.84
N ALA A 785 23.64 3.28 3.99
CA ALA A 785 24.95 2.64 4.14
C ALA A 785 25.84 2.78 2.89
N LEU A 786 25.27 3.06 1.72
CA LEU A 786 26.01 3.29 0.46
C LEU A 786 26.45 4.75 0.25
N LYS A 787 26.16 5.67 1.19
CA LYS A 787 26.57 7.07 1.11
C LYS A 787 28.10 7.26 1.07
N GLY A 788 28.59 8.04 0.09
CA GLY A 788 30.00 8.46 -0.05
C GLY A 788 30.89 7.47 -0.82
N GLU A 789 32.15 7.83 -1.09
CA GLU A 789 33.09 7.05 -1.92
C GLU A 789 33.28 5.61 -1.41
N ASP A 790 33.46 5.44 -0.10
CA ASP A 790 33.58 4.13 0.53
C ASP A 790 32.27 3.31 0.50
N GLY A 791 31.12 3.97 0.29
CA GLY A 791 29.86 3.31 0.01
C GLY A 791 29.78 2.72 -1.41
N ALA A 792 30.46 3.31 -2.39
CA ALA A 792 30.59 2.73 -3.73
C ALA A 792 31.43 1.44 -3.70
N LYS A 793 32.55 1.47 -2.97
CA LYS A 793 33.39 0.29 -2.71
C LYS A 793 32.62 -0.77 -1.94
N LEU A 794 31.76 -0.38 -1.00
CA LEU A 794 30.90 -1.31 -0.26
C LEU A 794 29.93 -2.01 -1.20
N LEU A 795 29.25 -1.27 -2.08
CA LEU A 795 28.40 -1.86 -3.11
C LEU A 795 29.18 -2.84 -4.01
N GLY A 796 30.37 -2.48 -4.48
CA GLY A 796 31.19 -3.36 -5.33
C GLY A 796 31.74 -4.60 -4.63
N ASN A 797 32.13 -4.49 -3.37
CA ASN A 797 32.52 -5.63 -2.53
C ASN A 797 31.32 -6.57 -2.28
N LEU A 798 30.12 -6.01 -2.05
CA LEU A 798 28.89 -6.80 -1.87
C LEU A 798 28.43 -7.45 -3.18
N GLN A 799 28.50 -6.77 -4.34
CA GLN A 799 28.29 -7.36 -5.67
C GLN A 799 29.27 -8.53 -5.89
N THR A 800 30.53 -8.36 -5.50
CA THR A 800 31.59 -9.38 -5.60
C THR A 800 31.36 -10.58 -4.66
N LEU A 801 30.76 -10.37 -3.49
CA LEU A 801 30.35 -11.44 -2.59
C LEU A 801 29.12 -12.17 -3.14
N ALA A 802 28.07 -11.43 -3.52
CA ALA A 802 26.84 -11.94 -4.11
C ALA A 802 27.09 -12.81 -5.35
N SER A 803 28.01 -12.42 -6.23
CA SER A 803 28.40 -13.22 -7.40
C SER A 803 29.12 -14.53 -7.06
N LYS A 804 29.73 -14.67 -5.87
CA LYS A 804 30.31 -15.93 -5.38
C LYS A 804 29.23 -16.83 -4.77
N LEU A 805 28.27 -16.22 -4.07
CA LEU A 805 27.17 -16.91 -3.38
C LEU A 805 26.08 -17.43 -4.33
N SER A 806 25.74 -16.68 -5.39
CA SER A 806 24.74 -17.10 -6.40
C SER A 806 25.14 -18.40 -7.13
N GLY A 807 26.44 -18.69 -7.20
CA GLY A 807 26.98 -19.93 -7.78
C GLY A 807 26.57 -20.11 -9.24
N SER A 808 25.81 -21.18 -9.52
CA SER A 808 25.26 -21.46 -10.85
C SER A 808 23.75 -21.18 -10.97
N SER A 809 23.09 -20.70 -9.90
CA SER A 809 21.64 -20.48 -9.89
C SER A 809 21.22 -19.30 -10.77
N GLY A 810 22.06 -18.26 -10.84
CA GLY A 810 21.69 -16.97 -11.42
C GLY A 810 20.72 -16.14 -10.57
N LYS A 811 20.30 -16.64 -9.40
CA LYS A 811 19.42 -15.92 -8.45
C LYS A 811 20.14 -14.69 -7.90
N ALA A 812 19.41 -13.58 -7.75
CA ALA A 812 19.97 -12.30 -7.33
C ALA A 812 20.16 -12.25 -5.81
N VAL A 813 21.41 -12.42 -5.36
CA VAL A 813 21.74 -12.46 -3.92
C VAL A 813 21.80 -11.08 -3.27
N ILE A 814 22.17 -10.02 -4.02
CA ILE A 814 22.25 -8.65 -3.50
C ILE A 814 20.92 -7.91 -3.64
N ASN A 815 20.52 -7.23 -2.59
CA ASN A 815 19.31 -6.42 -2.49
C ASN A 815 19.67 -5.09 -1.82
N VAL A 816 19.13 -3.98 -2.33
CA VAL A 816 19.27 -2.66 -1.71
C VAL A 816 17.93 -2.19 -1.18
N LEU A 817 17.92 -1.74 0.08
CA LEU A 817 16.78 -1.12 0.71
C LEU A 817 16.82 0.40 0.47
N ALA A 818 15.85 0.90 -0.29
CA ALA A 818 15.66 2.34 -0.49
C ALA A 818 15.27 3.03 0.83
N LYS A 819 15.69 4.29 1.03
CA LYS A 819 15.36 5.11 2.21
C LYS A 819 13.97 5.75 2.10
N THR A 820 13.52 6.08 0.90
CA THR A 820 12.28 6.85 0.67
C THR A 820 11.44 6.30 -0.48
N ALA A 821 10.14 6.60 -0.48
CA ALA A 821 9.19 6.14 -1.50
C ALA A 821 9.48 6.67 -2.91
N ALA A 822 10.08 7.86 -3.01
CA ALA A 822 10.46 8.46 -4.29
C ALA A 822 11.76 7.90 -4.87
N GLN A 823 12.65 7.31 -4.05
CA GLN A 823 14.04 7.05 -4.45
C GLN A 823 14.18 6.11 -5.65
N THR A 824 13.47 4.97 -5.67
CA THR A 824 13.53 4.03 -6.80
C THR A 824 12.99 4.67 -8.08
N ALA A 825 11.84 5.35 -7.99
CA ALA A 825 11.22 6.03 -9.13
C ALA A 825 12.11 7.15 -9.69
N ALA A 826 12.80 7.89 -8.81
CA ALA A 826 13.72 8.94 -9.18
C ALA A 826 14.95 8.41 -9.94
N PHE A 827 15.56 7.31 -9.47
CA PHE A 827 16.67 6.67 -10.16
C PHE A 827 16.23 5.97 -11.47
N ASP A 828 15.03 5.39 -11.50
CA ASP A 828 14.43 4.78 -12.70
C ASP A 828 14.21 5.78 -13.85
N ILE A 829 13.94 7.06 -13.56
CA ILE A 829 13.91 8.14 -14.58
C ILE A 829 15.24 8.91 -14.69
N GLY A 830 16.27 8.51 -13.94
CA GLY A 830 17.61 9.09 -13.96
C GLY A 830 17.71 10.51 -13.39
N LEU A 831 17.15 10.76 -12.20
CA LEU A 831 17.62 11.86 -11.33
C LEU A 831 18.95 11.45 -10.68
N LYS A 832 19.81 12.44 -10.41
CA LYS A 832 21.16 12.20 -9.87
C LYS A 832 21.14 12.21 -8.33
N PRO A 833 21.95 11.40 -7.62
CA PRO A 833 21.98 11.44 -6.16
C PRO A 833 22.61 12.73 -5.63
N PHE A 834 22.20 13.18 -4.43
CA PHE A 834 22.53 14.51 -3.90
C PHE A 834 24.05 14.81 -3.85
N ASN A 835 24.88 13.79 -3.58
CA ASN A 835 26.35 13.90 -3.59
C ASN A 835 26.98 14.20 -4.95
N THR A 836 26.20 14.30 -6.03
CA THR A 836 26.68 14.76 -7.35
C THR A 836 26.41 16.25 -7.59
N LEU A 837 25.72 16.92 -6.66
CA LEU A 837 25.60 18.37 -6.68
C LEU A 837 26.97 19.00 -6.42
N GLY A 838 27.29 20.06 -7.15
CA GLY A 838 28.51 20.84 -6.96
C GLY A 838 28.49 21.66 -5.66
N ASN A 839 29.38 22.63 -5.57
CA ASN A 839 29.36 23.59 -4.46
C ASN A 839 28.05 24.40 -4.49
N VAL A 840 27.20 24.19 -3.49
CA VAL A 840 25.84 24.77 -3.40
C VAL A 840 25.84 26.31 -3.38
N LYS A 841 26.98 26.94 -3.10
CA LYS A 841 27.17 28.41 -3.18
C LYS A 841 27.30 28.97 -4.58
N ASP A 842 27.53 28.14 -5.59
CA ASP A 842 27.65 28.61 -6.98
C ASP A 842 26.27 28.74 -7.65
N LEU A 843 25.23 28.20 -7.00
CA LEU A 843 23.83 28.28 -7.42
C LEU A 843 23.24 29.67 -7.14
N LYS A 844 22.38 30.13 -8.06
CA LYS A 844 21.59 31.36 -7.92
C LYS A 844 20.08 31.10 -7.93
N LEU A 845 19.64 29.88 -8.24
CA LEU A 845 18.25 29.45 -8.10
C LEU A 845 18.21 27.97 -7.67
N VAL A 846 17.47 27.66 -6.60
CA VAL A 846 17.24 26.30 -6.11
C VAL A 846 15.75 25.99 -6.07
N TYR A 847 15.34 24.88 -6.69
CA TYR A 847 13.98 24.38 -6.69
C TYR A 847 13.87 23.14 -5.79
N LEU A 848 13.14 23.27 -4.68
CA LEU A 848 12.87 22.20 -3.73
C LEU A 848 11.48 21.64 -4.01
N LEU A 849 11.39 20.42 -4.54
CA LEU A 849 10.12 19.71 -4.74
C LEU A 849 9.92 18.74 -3.56
N GLY A 850 9.19 19.18 -2.53
CA GLY A 850 8.90 18.44 -1.31
C GLY A 850 10.14 18.04 -0.52
N ALA A 851 11.19 18.86 -0.59
CA ALA A 851 12.54 18.54 -0.13
C ALA A 851 12.90 19.31 1.15
N ASP A 852 12.89 18.59 2.27
CA ASP A 852 13.03 19.10 3.65
C ASP A 852 14.11 18.36 4.47
N GLU A 853 14.85 17.43 3.86
CA GLU A 853 15.97 16.67 4.44
C GLU A 853 17.34 17.00 3.80
N THR A 854 17.37 17.83 2.75
CA THR A 854 18.60 18.29 2.04
C THR A 854 19.74 18.77 2.95
N GLY A 855 19.40 19.30 4.13
CA GLY A 855 20.33 20.03 4.99
C GLY A 855 20.80 21.35 4.39
N ILE A 856 20.15 21.88 3.33
CA ILE A 856 20.40 23.20 2.78
C ILE A 856 19.64 24.23 3.62
N ASP A 857 20.40 24.93 4.46
CA ASP A 857 20.00 26.18 5.10
C ASP A 857 20.42 27.34 4.18
N LYS A 858 19.63 28.42 4.10
CA LYS A 858 19.95 29.64 3.33
C LYS A 858 21.30 30.24 3.72
N SER A 859 21.83 29.98 4.92
CA SER A 859 23.20 30.34 5.34
C SER A 859 24.31 29.64 4.54
N LYS A 860 24.00 28.50 3.91
CA LYS A 860 24.93 27.70 3.08
C LYS A 860 24.87 28.07 1.60
N LEU A 861 23.80 28.73 1.16
CA LEU A 861 23.62 29.24 -0.20
C LEU A 861 24.40 30.55 -0.41
N ASP A 862 24.42 31.03 -1.65
CA ASP A 862 24.71 32.43 -1.94
C ASP A 862 23.54 33.34 -1.48
N LYS A 863 23.84 34.58 -1.07
CA LYS A 863 22.86 35.53 -0.51
C LYS A 863 21.77 35.97 -1.49
N ASP A 864 22.07 35.95 -2.78
CA ASP A 864 21.15 36.30 -3.86
C ASP A 864 20.44 35.05 -4.43
N CYS A 865 20.67 33.86 -3.86
CA CYS A 865 20.10 32.62 -4.36
C CYS A 865 18.60 32.55 -4.06
N PHE A 866 17.79 32.52 -5.12
CA PHE A 866 16.34 32.46 -5.05
C PHE A 866 15.87 31.01 -4.80
N VAL A 867 15.23 30.76 -3.66
CA VAL A 867 14.75 29.43 -3.26
C VAL A 867 13.26 29.31 -3.55
N ILE A 868 12.89 28.33 -4.36
CA ILE A 868 11.50 27.94 -4.62
C ILE A 868 11.22 26.66 -3.84
N TYR A 869 10.14 26.62 -3.06
CA TYR A 869 9.65 25.39 -2.43
C TYR A 869 8.26 25.05 -2.97
N GLN A 870 8.17 23.95 -3.71
CA GLN A 870 6.90 23.32 -4.06
C GLN A 870 6.67 22.15 -3.11
N GLY A 871 5.60 22.17 -2.32
CA GLY A 871 5.31 21.08 -1.40
C GLY A 871 3.98 21.26 -0.67
N HIS A 872 3.58 20.24 0.09
CA HIS A 872 2.28 20.21 0.76
C HIS A 872 2.33 20.67 2.23
N HIS A 873 3.52 20.82 2.84
CA HIS A 873 3.72 21.13 4.25
C HIS A 873 4.71 22.28 4.47
N GLY A 874 4.51 23.05 5.54
CA GLY A 874 5.48 24.02 6.05
C GLY A 874 6.47 23.36 7.01
N ASP A 875 7.67 23.06 6.52
CA ASP A 875 8.81 22.51 7.26
C ASP A 875 10.11 23.24 6.78
N SER A 876 11.29 22.68 7.05
CA SER A 876 12.60 23.34 6.83
C SER A 876 12.82 23.91 5.42
N GLY A 877 12.33 23.28 4.37
CA GLY A 877 12.44 23.76 2.99
C GLY A 877 11.57 24.99 2.71
N ALA A 878 10.38 25.03 3.31
CA ALA A 878 9.45 26.16 3.21
C ALA A 878 9.94 27.40 3.99
N GLU A 879 10.56 27.22 5.16
CA GLU A 879 11.12 28.33 5.96
C GLU A 879 12.21 29.11 5.18
N ASN A 880 13.06 28.39 4.46
CA ASN A 880 14.17 28.93 3.68
C ASN A 880 13.74 29.59 2.36
N ALA A 881 12.51 29.33 1.89
CA ALA A 881 11.99 29.73 0.59
C ALA A 881 11.80 31.24 0.41
N ASP A 882 11.90 31.69 -0.84
CA ASP A 882 11.53 33.02 -1.32
C ASP A 882 10.22 33.00 -2.13
N ALA A 883 9.87 31.84 -2.70
CA ALA A 883 8.57 31.55 -3.29
C ALA A 883 8.08 30.16 -2.83
N ILE A 884 6.80 30.06 -2.45
CA ILE A 884 6.14 28.81 -2.06
C ILE A 884 5.00 28.48 -3.02
N LEU A 885 4.90 27.21 -3.42
CA LEU A 885 3.88 26.66 -4.29
C LEU A 885 3.16 25.50 -3.56
N PRO A 886 1.86 25.60 -3.25
CA PRO A 886 1.15 24.57 -2.49
C PRO A 886 0.85 23.34 -3.37
N GLY A 887 1.57 22.25 -3.09
CA GLY A 887 1.46 20.95 -3.77
C GLY A 887 0.43 20.00 -3.15
N SER A 888 0.21 18.86 -3.79
CA SER A 888 -0.71 17.83 -3.34
C SER A 888 -0.03 16.80 -2.44
N ALA A 889 -0.67 16.47 -1.31
CA ALA A 889 -0.25 15.30 -0.53
C ALA A 889 -0.55 14.00 -1.31
N TYR A 890 0.11 12.89 -0.94
CA TYR A 890 -0.08 11.58 -1.60
C TYR A 890 -1.54 11.08 -1.59
N THR A 891 -2.36 11.57 -0.65
CA THR A 891 -3.79 11.26 -0.54
C THR A 891 -4.69 12.13 -1.44
N GLU A 892 -4.12 13.05 -2.22
CA GLU A 892 -4.83 14.12 -2.96
C GLU A 892 -4.54 14.13 -4.47
N LYS A 893 -3.70 13.21 -4.95
CA LYS A 893 -3.31 13.08 -6.35
C LYS A 893 -3.30 11.63 -6.81
N ASP A 894 -3.58 11.43 -8.10
CA ASP A 894 -3.11 10.24 -8.81
C ASP A 894 -1.59 10.34 -8.94
N GLY A 895 -0.86 9.36 -8.41
CA GLY A 895 0.60 9.35 -8.46
C GLY A 895 1.16 7.94 -8.59
N ILE A 896 2.12 7.76 -9.49
CA ILE A 896 2.90 6.54 -9.61
C ILE A 896 4.06 6.58 -8.62
N TYR A 897 4.15 5.54 -7.80
CA TYR A 897 5.25 5.28 -6.89
C TYR A 897 5.94 3.97 -7.29
N VAL A 898 7.24 3.85 -6.98
CA VAL A 898 7.99 2.61 -7.22
C VAL A 898 8.70 2.24 -5.93
N ASN A 899 8.34 1.08 -5.37
CA ASN A 899 8.86 0.63 -4.08
C ASN A 899 10.28 0.08 -4.17
N THR A 900 10.82 -0.38 -3.04
CA THR A 900 12.19 -0.89 -2.94
C THR A 900 12.46 -2.15 -3.79
N GLU A 901 11.46 -2.96 -4.16
CA GLU A 901 11.63 -4.11 -5.08
C GLU A 901 11.42 -3.74 -6.56
N GLY A 902 11.24 -2.44 -6.87
CA GLY A 902 11.05 -1.96 -8.24
C GLY A 902 9.64 -2.17 -8.79
N ARG A 903 8.65 -2.49 -7.93
CA ARG A 903 7.23 -2.62 -8.32
C ARG A 903 6.62 -1.25 -8.55
N THR A 904 6.01 -1.06 -9.71
CA THR A 904 5.23 0.15 -10.01
C THR A 904 3.85 0.05 -9.36
N GLN A 905 3.46 1.03 -8.55
CA GLN A 905 2.16 1.08 -7.87
C GLN A 905 1.51 2.45 -8.09
N VAL A 906 0.18 2.50 -8.11
CA VAL A 906 -0.58 3.75 -8.30
C VAL A 906 -1.33 4.10 -7.02
N GLY A 907 -0.99 5.24 -6.43
CA GLY A 907 -1.83 5.89 -5.43
C GLY A 907 -2.97 6.65 -6.09
N PHE A 908 -4.16 6.59 -5.50
CA PHE A 908 -5.36 7.29 -5.97
C PHE A 908 -5.79 8.38 -4.97
N PRO A 909 -6.38 9.49 -5.46
CA PRO A 909 -6.83 10.59 -4.61
C PRO A 909 -8.06 10.18 -3.78
N ALA A 910 -7.96 10.34 -2.47
CA ALA A 910 -9.11 10.29 -1.56
C ALA A 910 -9.86 11.63 -1.55
N LEU A 911 -9.10 12.74 -1.61
CA LEU A 911 -9.60 14.12 -1.55
C LEU A 911 -9.02 14.97 -2.68
N THR A 912 -9.52 16.20 -2.82
CA THR A 912 -8.81 17.30 -3.50
C THR A 912 -7.87 18.00 -2.52
N SER A 913 -6.81 18.65 -3.03
CA SER A 913 -5.92 19.46 -2.18
C SER A 913 -6.62 20.65 -1.51
N PRO A 914 -6.16 21.08 -0.33
CA PRO A 914 -6.79 22.16 0.43
C PRO A 914 -6.49 23.54 -0.16
N GLY A 915 -7.53 24.40 -0.19
CA GLY A 915 -7.43 25.77 -0.67
C GLY A 915 -7.01 25.87 -2.14
N ASP A 916 -6.00 26.69 -2.41
CA ASP A 916 -5.40 26.88 -3.72
C ASP A 916 -4.29 25.86 -4.07
N GLY A 917 -4.14 24.78 -3.30
CA GLY A 917 -3.26 23.67 -3.63
C GLY A 917 -3.56 23.03 -4.99
N ARG A 918 -2.52 22.55 -5.69
CA ARG A 918 -2.64 21.94 -7.03
C ARG A 918 -1.75 20.69 -7.15
N VAL A 919 -2.15 19.76 -8.04
CA VAL A 919 -1.39 18.54 -8.33
C VAL A 919 -0.02 18.89 -8.90
N ASP A 920 1.02 18.26 -8.36
CA ASP A 920 2.39 18.74 -8.45
C ASP A 920 2.95 18.84 -9.89
N TRP A 921 2.73 17.85 -10.74
CA TRP A 921 3.13 17.93 -12.15
C TRP A 921 2.40 19.04 -12.91
N LYS A 922 1.17 19.42 -12.50
CA LYS A 922 0.42 20.52 -13.12
C LYS A 922 1.03 21.88 -12.79
N ILE A 923 1.56 22.04 -11.58
CA ILE A 923 2.31 23.24 -11.17
C ILE A 923 3.54 23.41 -12.08
N ILE A 924 4.34 22.36 -12.21
CA ILE A 924 5.57 22.37 -13.02
C ILE A 924 5.24 22.56 -14.51
N ARG A 925 4.17 21.93 -14.99
CA ARG A 925 3.62 22.12 -16.35
C ARG A 925 3.19 23.57 -16.58
N ALA A 926 2.51 24.23 -15.63
CA ALA A 926 2.15 25.65 -15.72
C ALA A 926 3.40 26.56 -15.75
N ILE A 927 4.38 26.31 -14.86
CA ILE A 927 5.68 27.02 -14.86
C ILE A 927 6.33 26.93 -16.23
N SER A 928 6.35 25.75 -16.87
CA SER A 928 6.98 25.59 -18.20
C SER A 928 6.38 26.48 -19.29
N GLU A 929 5.08 26.77 -19.22
CA GLU A 929 4.37 27.57 -20.23
C GLU A 929 4.59 29.06 -20.00
N VAL A 930 4.51 29.56 -18.76
CA VAL A 930 4.90 30.93 -18.41
C VAL A 930 6.41 31.17 -18.63
N ALA A 931 7.23 30.12 -18.47
CA ALA A 931 8.66 30.12 -18.80
C ALA A 931 8.94 30.12 -20.32
N GLY A 932 7.94 29.91 -21.18
CA GLY A 932 8.09 29.86 -22.64
C GLY A 932 8.69 28.55 -23.19
N VAL A 933 8.83 27.53 -22.34
CA VAL A 933 9.40 26.20 -22.66
C VAL A 933 8.37 25.08 -22.53
N LYS A 934 7.09 25.38 -22.81
CA LYS A 934 5.89 24.53 -22.64
C LYS A 934 6.18 23.03 -22.82
N LEU A 935 5.90 22.24 -21.78
CA LEU A 935 6.09 20.79 -21.78
C LEU A 935 5.11 20.06 -22.73
N PRO A 936 5.49 18.91 -23.30
CA PRO A 936 4.75 18.25 -24.40
C PRO A 936 3.60 17.35 -23.94
N TYR A 937 2.96 17.66 -22.82
CA TYR A 937 1.84 16.91 -22.23
C TYR A 937 0.95 17.86 -21.43
N ASP A 938 -0.37 17.72 -21.60
CA ASP A 938 -1.38 18.54 -20.91
C ASP A 938 -2.28 17.66 -20.01
N THR A 939 -2.25 16.33 -20.18
CA THR A 939 -3.05 15.35 -19.44
C THR A 939 -2.20 14.33 -18.67
N LEU A 940 -2.82 13.68 -17.67
CA LEU A 940 -2.20 12.60 -16.89
C LEU A 940 -1.82 11.39 -17.76
N ALA A 941 -2.59 11.12 -18.83
CA ALA A 941 -2.30 10.02 -19.76
C ALA A 941 -1.02 10.28 -20.58
N GLU A 942 -0.81 11.52 -21.02
CA GLU A 942 0.36 11.89 -21.83
C GLU A 942 1.65 11.91 -21.00
N ILE A 943 1.61 12.41 -19.75
CA ILE A 943 2.79 12.36 -18.86
C ILE A 943 3.12 10.94 -18.40
N ARG A 944 2.11 10.06 -18.24
CA ARG A 944 2.35 8.61 -18.05
C ARG A 944 2.91 7.96 -19.31
N GLY A 945 2.47 8.38 -20.50
CA GLY A 945 3.10 8.03 -21.77
C GLY A 945 4.57 8.47 -21.83
N ARG A 946 4.89 9.66 -21.29
CA ARG A 946 6.27 10.15 -21.16
C ARG A 946 7.12 9.34 -20.18
N LEU A 947 6.56 8.91 -19.03
CA LEU A 947 7.24 7.96 -18.14
C LEU A 947 7.56 6.64 -18.84
N ILE A 948 6.60 6.07 -19.58
CA ILE A 948 6.77 4.81 -20.32
C ILE A 948 7.85 4.93 -21.42
N GLN A 949 8.02 6.10 -22.03
CA GLN A 949 9.12 6.38 -22.97
C GLN A 949 10.50 6.43 -22.32
N ILE A 950 10.59 6.77 -21.02
CA ILE A 950 11.84 6.80 -20.26
C ILE A 950 12.17 5.40 -19.71
N ALA A 951 11.20 4.76 -19.04
CA ALA A 951 11.32 3.38 -18.60
C ALA A 951 9.96 2.66 -18.70
N PRO A 952 9.86 1.55 -19.46
CA PRO A 952 8.55 0.98 -19.81
C PRO A 952 7.84 0.28 -18.65
N HIS A 953 8.52 0.00 -17.52
CA HIS A 953 7.89 -0.61 -16.35
C HIS A 953 6.90 0.32 -15.64
N PHE A 954 7.00 1.64 -15.82
CA PHE A 954 5.99 2.60 -15.34
C PHE A 954 4.59 2.37 -15.93
N GLY A 955 4.46 1.58 -17.02
CA GLY A 955 3.17 1.14 -17.57
C GLY A 955 2.64 -0.18 -16.98
N LYS A 956 3.40 -0.85 -16.11
CA LYS A 956 3.11 -2.21 -15.60
C LYS A 956 2.71 -2.20 -14.11
N ASN A 957 1.50 -1.72 -13.84
CA ASN A 957 0.97 -1.59 -12.48
C ASN A 957 0.97 -2.93 -11.72
N ASN A 958 1.44 -2.88 -10.48
CA ASN A 958 1.58 -3.99 -9.52
C ASN A 958 2.50 -5.15 -9.94
N VAL A 959 3.33 -4.99 -10.99
CA VAL A 959 4.28 -6.00 -11.47
C VAL A 959 5.72 -5.68 -11.03
N VAL A 960 6.47 -6.70 -10.61
CA VAL A 960 7.95 -6.63 -10.48
C VAL A 960 8.58 -7.25 -11.72
N GLU A 961 9.31 -6.45 -12.48
CA GLU A 961 10.09 -6.89 -13.63
C GLU A 961 11.30 -7.72 -13.19
N SER A 962 11.63 -8.79 -13.95
CA SER A 962 12.80 -9.64 -13.67
C SER A 962 14.11 -8.86 -13.77
N THR A 963 14.99 -9.02 -12.79
CA THR A 963 16.20 -8.21 -12.65
C THR A 963 17.33 -8.68 -13.58
N GLY A 964 17.93 -7.73 -14.29
CA GLY A 964 18.91 -8.00 -15.35
C GLY A 964 20.31 -7.46 -15.03
N PHE A 965 21.25 -7.71 -15.94
CA PHE A 965 22.56 -7.04 -16.01
C PHE A 965 23.49 -7.16 -14.77
N LEU A 966 23.23 -8.07 -13.83
CA LEU A 966 24.08 -8.32 -12.65
C LEU A 966 25.56 -8.56 -12.98
N LYS A 967 25.86 -9.17 -14.13
CA LYS A 967 27.25 -9.39 -14.60
C LYS A 967 27.93 -8.10 -15.06
N GLN A 968 27.16 -7.16 -15.60
CA GLN A 968 27.62 -5.84 -16.02
C GLN A 968 27.79 -4.92 -14.80
N ALA A 969 26.89 -4.98 -13.82
CA ALA A 969 27.07 -4.32 -12.52
C ALA A 969 28.37 -4.76 -11.85
N LEU A 970 28.61 -6.08 -11.75
CA LEU A 970 29.88 -6.63 -11.26
C LEU A 970 31.11 -6.20 -12.07
N ALA A 971 30.98 -6.02 -13.38
CA ALA A 971 32.08 -5.55 -14.23
C ALA A 971 32.39 -4.05 -14.06
N LEU A 972 31.47 -3.28 -13.47
CA LEU A 972 31.63 -1.86 -13.13
C LEU A 972 31.93 -1.63 -11.63
N ALA A 973 31.98 -2.70 -10.82
CA ALA A 973 32.23 -2.68 -9.39
C ALA A 973 33.59 -2.05 -9.03
N ASP A 974 33.57 -0.92 -8.31
CA ASP A 974 34.76 -0.45 -7.60
C ASP A 974 34.97 -1.32 -6.36
N THR A 975 36.17 -1.87 -6.17
CA THR A 975 36.45 -2.86 -5.11
C THR A 975 37.75 -2.55 -4.42
N GLY A 976 37.78 -2.72 -3.10
CA GLY A 976 38.94 -2.36 -2.30
C GLY A 976 38.69 -2.52 -0.81
N LYS A 977 39.70 -2.21 0.00
CA LYS A 977 39.55 -2.21 1.46
C LYS A 977 38.79 -0.97 1.92
N ILE A 978 37.92 -1.15 2.90
CA ILE A 978 37.02 -0.12 3.40
C ILE A 978 37.15 -0.06 4.93
N ASN A 979 37.24 1.16 5.48
CA ASN A 979 37.18 1.38 6.93
C ASN A 979 36.09 2.42 7.23
N LYS A 980 34.85 2.06 6.87
CA LYS A 980 33.65 2.88 7.05
C LYS A 980 32.83 2.31 8.20
N ASP A 981 32.44 3.17 9.13
CA ASP A 981 31.42 2.82 10.14
C ASP A 981 30.03 2.76 9.50
N LEU A 982 29.27 1.73 9.83
CA LEU A 982 27.94 1.43 9.29
C LEU A 982 26.88 1.60 10.39
N SER A 983 27.06 2.61 11.24
CA SER A 983 26.07 3.01 12.23
C SER A 983 24.84 3.61 11.55
N VAL A 984 23.66 3.13 11.97
CA VAL A 984 22.36 3.65 11.52
C VAL A 984 21.94 4.85 12.38
N LYS A 985 21.14 5.75 11.82
CA LYS A 985 20.54 6.85 12.59
C LYS A 985 19.41 6.38 13.51
N GLN A 986 18.55 5.48 13.00
CA GLN A 986 17.38 5.00 13.71
C GLN A 986 17.79 3.80 14.57
N VAL A 987 18.11 4.06 15.84
CA VAL A 987 18.57 3.05 16.81
C VAL A 987 17.45 2.71 17.80
N LYS A 988 16.56 3.66 18.07
CA LYS A 988 15.47 3.56 19.05
C LYS A 988 14.11 3.81 18.40
N LEU A 989 13.06 3.39 19.10
CA LEU A 989 11.68 3.64 18.73
C LEU A 989 11.30 5.14 18.69
N GLU A 990 12.03 6.02 19.40
CA GLU A 990 11.84 7.48 19.27
C GLU A 990 12.30 8.02 17.90
N ASP A 991 13.33 7.43 17.29
CA ASP A 991 13.87 7.86 16.00
C ASP A 991 12.96 7.47 14.82
N PHE A 992 12.07 6.50 15.02
CA PHE A 992 11.17 5.96 14.00
C PHE A 992 10.05 6.93 13.62
N TYR A 993 9.46 7.65 14.58
CA TYR A 993 8.15 8.30 14.39
C TYR A 993 8.17 9.59 13.55
N MET A 994 9.32 10.23 13.32
CA MET A 994 9.40 11.52 12.60
C MET A 994 10.49 11.49 11.53
N THR A 995 10.13 11.05 10.32
CA THR A 995 11.08 10.81 9.20
C THR A 995 10.68 11.47 7.89
N ASN A 996 9.62 12.28 7.87
CA ASN A 996 9.18 13.08 6.73
C ASN A 996 8.27 14.24 7.20
N THR A 997 7.92 15.16 6.30
CA THR A 997 7.11 16.35 6.64
C THR A 997 5.77 16.02 7.28
N VAL A 998 5.06 15.00 6.75
CA VAL A 998 3.74 14.60 7.27
C VAL A 998 3.83 14.05 8.70
N SER A 999 4.81 13.19 8.97
CA SER A 999 5.05 12.64 10.32
C SER A 999 5.60 13.68 11.30
N ARG A 1000 6.40 14.66 10.83
CA ARG A 1000 6.83 15.82 11.63
C ARG A 1000 5.69 16.79 11.97
N ALA A 1001 4.69 16.93 11.09
CA ALA A 1001 3.47 17.72 11.33
C ALA A 1001 2.43 17.03 12.24
N SER A 1002 2.59 15.72 12.49
CA SER A 1002 1.66 14.89 13.28
C SER A 1002 1.80 15.11 14.80
N PRO A 1003 0.75 15.58 15.50
CA PRO A 1003 0.75 15.59 16.96
C PRO A 1003 0.74 14.17 17.55
N THR A 1004 0.13 13.18 16.89
CA THR A 1004 0.16 11.78 17.34
C THR A 1004 1.60 11.25 17.36
N MET A 1005 2.39 11.47 16.29
CA MET A 1005 3.81 11.09 16.27
C MET A 1005 4.62 11.83 17.36
N ALA A 1006 4.30 13.10 17.63
CA ALA A 1006 4.93 13.86 18.72
C ALA A 1006 4.58 13.32 20.12
N GLU A 1007 3.40 12.74 20.32
CA GLU A 1007 3.04 12.02 21.54
C GLU A 1007 3.70 10.64 21.64
N CYS A 1008 3.82 9.92 20.52
CA CYS A 1008 4.55 8.65 20.44
C CYS A 1008 6.03 8.80 20.83
N ILE A 1009 6.71 9.88 20.38
CA ILE A 1009 8.09 10.20 20.79
C ILE A 1009 8.17 10.44 22.30
N LYS A 1010 7.27 11.26 22.87
CA LYS A 1010 7.22 11.50 24.33
C LYS A 1010 6.98 10.22 25.12
N ALA A 1011 6.11 9.33 24.62
CA ALA A 1011 5.85 8.03 25.22
C ALA A 1011 7.08 7.11 25.16
N ALA A 1012 7.75 7.01 24.01
CA ALA A 1012 8.96 6.21 23.83
C ALA A 1012 10.13 6.73 24.69
N GLN A 1013 10.31 8.05 24.80
CA GLN A 1013 11.29 8.68 25.69
C GLN A 1013 11.00 8.39 27.16
N LYS A 1014 9.74 8.58 27.59
CA LYS A 1014 9.31 8.24 28.95
C LYS A 1014 9.58 6.78 29.28
N PHE A 1015 9.17 5.86 28.40
CA PHE A 1015 9.41 4.42 28.53
C PHE A 1015 10.91 4.06 28.56
N THR A 1016 11.74 4.69 27.72
CA THR A 1016 13.20 4.49 27.72
C THR A 1016 13.85 4.96 29.04
N SER A 1017 13.33 6.04 29.64
CA SER A 1017 13.82 6.56 30.93
C SER A 1017 13.32 5.76 32.14
N HIS A 1018 12.09 5.25 32.08
CA HIS A 1018 11.38 4.56 33.14
C HIS A 1018 10.56 3.41 32.51
N PRO A 1019 11.17 2.23 32.27
CA PRO A 1019 10.51 1.11 31.58
C PRO A 1019 9.42 0.43 32.42
N HIS A 1020 9.36 0.76 33.71
CA HIS A 1020 8.28 0.43 34.62
C HIS A 1020 7.80 1.71 35.30
N LYS A 1021 6.48 1.92 35.30
CA LYS A 1021 5.84 2.81 36.27
C LYS A 1021 5.51 1.98 37.51
N ASP A 1022 6.15 2.28 38.64
CA ASP A 1022 5.63 1.85 39.94
C ASP A 1022 4.38 2.67 40.25
N SER A 1023 3.20 2.15 39.88
CA SER A 1023 1.89 2.79 40.11
C SER A 1023 1.62 3.09 41.59
N PHE A 1024 2.37 2.45 42.51
CA PHE A 1024 2.38 2.76 43.94
C PHE A 1024 2.87 4.17 44.29
N GLN A 1025 3.76 4.80 43.50
CA GLN A 1025 4.38 6.08 43.91
C GLN A 1025 3.47 7.30 43.70
N GLU A 1026 2.70 7.37 42.61
CA GLU A 1026 1.80 8.52 42.38
C GLU A 1026 0.60 8.52 43.34
N HIS A 1027 0.06 7.34 43.71
CA HIS A 1027 -1.00 7.25 44.72
C HIS A 1027 -0.53 7.55 46.15
N ALA A 1028 0.73 7.22 46.50
CA ALA A 1028 1.33 7.62 47.77
C ALA A 1028 1.50 9.15 47.91
N GLY A 1029 1.58 9.88 46.79
CA GLY A 1029 1.69 11.34 46.74
C GLY A 1029 0.38 12.11 46.96
N VAL A 1030 -0.78 11.43 46.97
CA VAL A 1030 -2.12 12.04 47.16
C VAL A 1030 -2.73 11.66 48.53
N ALA A 1031 -2.01 10.87 49.33
CA ALA A 1031 -2.45 10.34 50.63
C ALA A 1031 -1.64 10.89 51.84
N ASN A 1032 -1.00 12.05 51.70
CA ASN A 1032 -0.24 12.77 52.75
C ASN A 1032 -0.63 14.25 52.81
#